data_AF-A0A819QFZ7-F1
#
_entry.id   AF-A0A819QFZ7-F1
#
_cell.length_a   1.000
_cell.length_b   1.000
_cell.length_c   1.000
_cell.angle_alpha   90.00
_cell.angle_beta   90.00
_cell.angle_gamma   90.00
#
_symmetry.space_group_name_H-M   'P 1'
#
loop_
_entity.id
_entity.type
_entity.pdbx_description
1 polymer ?
#
loop_
_entity_poly.entity_id
_entity_poly.type
_entity_poly.pdbx_seq_one_letter_code
_entity_poly.pdbx_strand_id
1 'polypeptide(L)'
;MNSLLYDSIYNQEQSITNLVKIHSLTQLLQQDYEKLLKQSHSISYYHPNIDRDKAEQLLKIKYINSACNGLFLLRDCSISPYDFSLSLIHNNKFYHYKIQLIYDIYFSIGPQIAGIENVIRYYQQRADGLICCLSNEFIQGQPPPITLRSIGLTNTLHRACQQGNFDIVKKILSSEYSIHRPDVNGKDSYGSTALHQASYFGHDDIVRLLIKAGCHILARDTNGATALHRAAAGNRPTTLLILIHEGSANCEERNYVNYWVPLHEAAFYNSVACIQVLLDCGASLRPRTDHGNTPLEIAEEVKSDESIIILRQYKTPPAKSCRLDWLHDRLNFDRLMAKQFIESIHNGPTNGMFLVRHSSTNLNNYALTLYYDNEFFNFEIICLNETTFYIDDGPFFDSLEHLIDHYCRIPDGLPTTLTCSVNGLREIISSRVQPFTTSNTNNQTEDISMVLKNNLTHQNSVDETKTLTNTRSSLSTHRSKIFSSLNSSVTSLNSSSSSRSRASSIQESPLSTSSSSGSLSSHSPSKQTISIIQHETSLKNVKLFVDRRNLVGGKIKPYIPEFHTEVKHYQLTIPTTPTDKYKSSKLNLISSDQIHQTAKLGEGEFGEVYEGFYREKSTTIPVAIKVLKDYSYTAKRDFLREAEHMSKLNHHCICKLYGIVDSNGNEMMMIIELLLFGSMLDYLWKHKSSISEYRLNLWASQIADGMEYMEYKGIVHRDLAARNILLQSTDQVKISDFGLSRCIETDIYVQKSDSKIPVKWYAPEAISFGKFTSKSDVWSFAVTLWEMFSYGAAPYGDMSGSDVYYFLKHGRRLEQQSSCPSHVYQLMLKCWEWDEKQRPTFYQLVQLLKNNYNDHQSNRPKRQSMLIHDFMNEKMNEQYRIHQNDHEQKNMQF
;
A
#
# COMPACT_ATOMS: atom_id res chain seq x y z
N MET A 1 13.63 -5.21 -34.63
CA MET A 1 15.03 -5.49 -34.21
C MET A 1 15.20 -5.51 -32.69
N ASN A 2 14.36 -4.81 -31.90
CA ASN A 2 14.64 -4.58 -30.48
C ASN A 2 14.18 -5.69 -29.52
N SER A 3 13.12 -6.47 -29.81
CA SER A 3 12.82 -7.67 -29.00
C SER A 3 14.01 -8.62 -29.03
N LEU A 4 14.57 -8.87 -30.22
CA LEU A 4 15.77 -9.70 -30.44
C LEU A 4 16.96 -9.29 -29.58
N LEU A 5 17.01 -8.05 -29.10
CA LEU A 5 18.05 -7.55 -28.20
C LEU A 5 17.80 -8.01 -26.75
N TYR A 6 16.56 -7.96 -26.27
CA TYR A 6 16.17 -8.58 -24.99
C TYR A 6 16.23 -10.12 -25.08
N ASP A 7 15.65 -10.70 -26.13
CA ASP A 7 15.66 -12.15 -26.41
C ASP A 7 17.10 -12.70 -26.49
N SER A 8 18.05 -12.03 -27.16
CA SER A 8 19.44 -12.51 -27.27
C SER A 8 20.26 -12.36 -25.98
N ILE A 9 19.88 -11.44 -25.08
CA ILE A 9 20.46 -11.34 -23.74
C ILE A 9 20.05 -12.54 -22.89
N TYR A 10 18.78 -12.97 -22.95
CA TYR A 10 18.23 -14.03 -22.09
C TYR A 10 18.35 -15.46 -22.65
N ASN A 11 18.61 -15.64 -23.95
CA ASN A 11 18.70 -16.97 -24.59
C ASN A 11 20.03 -17.74 -24.37
N GLN A 12 20.91 -17.28 -23.45
CA GLN A 12 22.22 -17.92 -23.22
C GLN A 12 22.27 -18.91 -22.04
N GLU A 13 21.21 -18.99 -21.21
CA GLU A 13 21.19 -19.91 -20.06
C GLU A 13 20.74 -21.34 -20.41
N GLN A 14 21.29 -22.33 -19.70
CA GLN A 14 20.90 -23.74 -19.87
C GLN A 14 19.46 -24.00 -19.43
N SER A 15 18.77 -24.94 -20.09
CA SER A 15 17.39 -25.27 -19.70
C SER A 15 17.33 -25.82 -18.27
N ILE A 16 16.44 -25.26 -17.45
CA ILE A 16 16.22 -25.71 -16.07
C ILE A 16 15.76 -27.17 -16.02
N THR A 17 15.07 -27.64 -17.07
CA THR A 17 14.68 -29.05 -17.21
C THR A 17 15.85 -30.00 -17.40
N ASN A 18 17.00 -29.53 -17.88
CA ASN A 18 18.23 -30.31 -17.98
C ASN A 18 19.08 -30.17 -16.72
N LEU A 19 19.16 -28.97 -16.13
CA LEU A 19 19.78 -28.78 -14.82
C LEU A 19 19.13 -29.67 -13.75
N VAL A 20 17.80 -29.77 -13.70
CA VAL A 20 17.04 -30.63 -12.76
C VAL A 20 17.17 -32.13 -13.06
N LYS A 21 17.70 -32.54 -14.22
CA LYS A 21 18.09 -33.94 -14.50
C LYS A 21 19.51 -34.27 -14.02
N ILE A 22 20.39 -33.26 -13.95
CA ILE A 22 21.81 -33.39 -13.59
C ILE A 22 22.00 -33.20 -12.07
N HIS A 23 21.19 -32.34 -11.46
CA HIS A 23 21.18 -32.01 -10.04
C HIS A 23 19.74 -32.05 -9.51
N SER A 24 19.53 -32.47 -8.26
CA SER A 24 18.20 -32.37 -7.65
C SER A 24 17.79 -30.90 -7.47
N LEU A 25 16.49 -30.62 -7.40
CA LEU A 25 15.99 -29.26 -7.18
C LEU A 25 16.57 -28.65 -5.89
N THR A 26 16.67 -29.45 -4.81
CA THR A 26 17.30 -29.06 -3.55
C THR A 26 18.77 -28.66 -3.72
N GLN A 27 19.54 -29.40 -4.53
CA GLN A 27 20.95 -29.09 -4.82
C GLN A 27 21.09 -27.77 -5.61
N LEU A 28 20.22 -27.51 -6.58
CA LEU A 28 20.23 -26.25 -7.34
C LEU A 28 19.88 -25.05 -6.45
N LEU A 29 18.87 -25.18 -5.58
CA LEU A 29 18.50 -24.14 -4.62
C LEU A 29 19.62 -23.86 -3.62
N GLN A 30 20.29 -24.90 -3.10
CA GLN A 30 21.47 -24.74 -2.24
C GLN A 30 22.63 -24.06 -3.00
N GLN A 31 22.93 -24.47 -4.24
CA GLN A 31 23.98 -23.86 -5.05
C GLN A 31 23.72 -22.37 -5.31
N ASP A 32 22.47 -21.98 -5.60
CA ASP A 32 22.12 -20.57 -5.81
C ASP A 32 22.18 -19.76 -4.50
N TYR A 33 21.76 -20.34 -3.38
CA TYR A 33 21.92 -19.74 -2.04
C TYR A 33 23.41 -19.53 -1.67
N GLU A 34 24.27 -20.53 -1.92
CA GLU A 34 25.71 -20.41 -1.70
C GLU A 34 26.38 -19.38 -2.60
N LYS A 35 25.99 -19.29 -3.89
CA LYS A 35 26.46 -18.25 -4.81
C LYS A 35 26.05 -16.86 -4.31
N LEU A 36 24.81 -16.70 -3.87
CA LEU A 36 24.28 -15.44 -3.34
C LEU A 36 25.05 -14.98 -2.08
N LEU A 37 25.36 -15.90 -1.15
CA LEU A 37 26.20 -15.62 0.01
C LEU A 37 27.61 -15.18 -0.39
N LYS A 38 28.26 -15.91 -1.32
CA LYS A 38 29.62 -15.62 -1.81
C LYS A 38 29.69 -14.25 -2.51
N GLN A 39 28.70 -13.92 -3.34
CA GLN A 39 28.59 -12.60 -4.00
C GLN A 39 28.26 -11.47 -3.02
N SER A 40 27.41 -11.71 -2.02
CA SER A 40 26.95 -10.67 -1.09
C SER A 40 28.00 -10.30 -0.02
N HIS A 41 29.06 -11.11 0.18
CA HIS A 41 30.05 -10.88 1.24
C HIS A 41 30.77 -9.52 1.12
N SER A 42 30.96 -9.00 -0.10
CA SER A 42 31.59 -7.70 -0.37
C SER A 42 30.71 -6.49 -0.03
N ILE A 43 29.42 -6.70 0.26
CA ILE A 43 28.46 -5.67 0.66
C ILE A 43 27.89 -5.90 2.07
N SER A 44 28.57 -6.70 2.89
CA SER A 44 28.19 -7.03 4.27
C SER A 44 28.49 -5.91 5.27
N TYR A 45 27.96 -4.70 5.02
CA TYR A 45 28.09 -3.51 5.87
C TYR A 45 26.77 -3.11 6.57
N TYR A 46 25.71 -3.89 6.44
CA TYR A 46 24.39 -3.60 7.01
C TYR A 46 24.20 -4.27 8.37
N HIS A 47 23.68 -3.49 9.32
CA HIS A 47 23.43 -3.88 10.71
C HIS A 47 21.97 -3.55 11.05
N PRO A 48 21.06 -4.52 11.03
CA PRO A 48 19.65 -4.29 11.34
C PRO A 48 19.46 -4.04 12.84
N ASN A 49 18.45 -3.26 13.20
CA ASN A 49 18.02 -2.98 14.58
C ASN A 49 19.11 -2.46 15.54
N ILE A 50 20.21 -1.88 15.03
CA ILE A 50 21.17 -1.16 15.89
C ILE A 50 20.81 0.33 15.99
N ASP A 51 20.91 0.85 17.21
CA ASP A 51 20.74 2.28 17.49
C ASP A 51 21.96 3.11 17.05
N ARG A 52 21.91 4.42 17.32
CA ARG A 52 23.00 5.35 17.02
C ARG A 52 24.25 5.05 17.84
N ASP A 53 24.11 4.88 19.15
CA ASP A 53 25.22 4.80 20.09
C ASP A 53 26.00 3.49 19.91
N LYS A 54 25.30 2.41 19.56
CA LYS A 54 25.90 1.13 19.16
C LYS A 54 26.67 1.26 17.85
N ALA A 55 26.18 2.04 16.89
CA ALA A 55 26.93 2.33 15.67
C ALA A 55 28.20 3.14 15.97
N GLU A 56 28.13 4.18 16.80
CA GLU A 56 29.30 4.95 17.25
C GLU A 56 30.31 4.05 17.99
N GLN A 57 29.87 3.14 18.87
CA GLN A 57 30.73 2.14 19.53
C GLN A 57 31.48 1.25 18.53
N LEU A 58 30.77 0.65 17.56
CA LEU A 58 31.35 -0.27 16.58
C LEU A 58 32.38 0.44 15.68
N LEU A 59 32.05 1.66 15.22
CA LEU A 59 32.96 2.52 14.46
C LEU A 59 34.21 2.86 15.27
N LYS A 60 34.06 3.24 16.55
CA LYS A 60 35.17 3.58 17.44
C LYS A 60 36.15 2.42 17.65
N ILE A 61 35.63 1.22 17.90
CA ILE A 61 36.45 0.02 18.17
C ILE A 61 37.35 -0.31 16.99
N LYS A 62 36.83 -0.28 15.75
CA LYS A 62 37.65 -0.56 14.57
C LYS A 62 38.56 0.63 14.19
N TYR A 63 38.08 1.87 14.32
CA TYR A 63 38.90 3.07 14.02
C TYR A 63 40.12 3.22 14.92
N ILE A 64 40.06 2.82 16.20
CA ILE A 64 41.23 2.81 17.09
C ILE A 64 42.36 1.93 16.52
N ASN A 65 42.03 0.86 15.81
CA ASN A 65 43.00 -0.08 15.27
C ASN A 65 43.46 0.26 13.84
N SER A 66 42.60 0.88 13.01
CA SER A 66 42.91 1.17 11.60
C SER A 66 43.20 2.64 11.27
N ALA A 67 42.83 3.57 12.15
CA ALA A 67 42.81 5.02 11.89
C ALA A 67 42.10 5.43 10.58
N CYS A 68 41.24 4.57 10.04
CA CYS A 68 40.68 4.71 8.69
C CYS A 68 39.55 5.75 8.66
N ASN A 69 39.86 6.94 8.12
CA ASN A 69 38.84 7.95 7.80
C ASN A 69 37.88 7.44 6.71
N GLY A 70 36.58 7.72 6.87
CA GLY A 70 35.55 7.23 5.96
C GLY A 70 35.10 5.78 6.23
N LEU A 71 35.63 5.13 7.27
CA LEU A 71 35.11 3.87 7.80
C LEU A 71 33.64 4.02 8.19
N PHE A 72 32.78 3.11 7.74
CA PHE A 72 31.33 3.27 7.84
C PHE A 72 30.58 1.96 8.15
N LEU A 73 29.28 2.12 8.45
CA LEU A 73 28.27 1.06 8.43
C LEU A 73 26.92 1.61 7.97
N LEU A 74 26.03 0.71 7.54
CA LEU A 74 24.63 0.99 7.24
C LEU A 74 23.75 0.37 8.33
N ARG A 75 22.69 1.08 8.75
CA ARG A 75 21.70 0.59 9.72
C ARG A 75 20.32 1.20 9.43
N ASP A 76 19.30 0.72 10.12
CA ASP A 76 17.94 1.26 10.03
C ASP A 76 17.84 2.69 10.60
N CYS A 77 16.93 3.51 10.06
CA CYS A 77 16.68 4.85 10.58
C CYS A 77 15.76 4.81 11.81
N SER A 78 16.27 5.25 12.95
CA SER A 78 15.58 5.31 14.25
C SER A 78 14.38 6.30 14.31
N ILE A 79 13.96 6.85 13.17
CA ILE A 79 12.88 7.85 13.03
C ILE A 79 11.82 7.39 12.00
N SER A 80 12.19 6.50 11.06
CA SER A 80 11.32 6.09 9.94
C SER A 80 11.67 4.66 9.53
N PRO A 81 10.70 3.72 9.54
CA PRO A 81 10.97 2.29 9.35
C PRO A 81 11.32 1.90 7.91
N TYR A 82 11.21 2.83 6.96
CA TYR A 82 11.50 2.63 5.54
C TYR A 82 12.83 3.26 5.10
N ASP A 83 13.42 4.09 5.98
CA ASP A 83 14.64 4.84 5.70
C ASP A 83 15.85 4.20 6.39
N PHE A 84 17.05 4.47 5.87
CA PHE A 84 18.30 3.97 6.45
C PHE A 84 19.14 5.12 7.03
N SER A 85 20.22 4.77 7.74
CA SER A 85 21.16 5.71 8.33
C SER A 85 22.60 5.26 8.10
N LEU A 86 23.26 5.92 7.16
CA LEU A 86 24.69 5.77 6.90
C LEU A 86 25.46 6.40 8.07
N SER A 87 26.20 5.58 8.82
CA SER A 87 26.96 6.01 9.99
C SER A 87 28.45 5.86 9.69
N LEU A 88 29.22 6.94 9.72
CA LEU A 88 30.65 6.95 9.38
C LEU A 88 31.48 7.74 10.39
N ILE A 89 32.78 7.46 10.46
CA ILE A 89 33.74 8.19 11.30
C ILE A 89 34.79 8.92 10.46
N HIS A 90 35.09 10.16 10.85
CA HIS A 90 36.10 11.01 10.23
C HIS A 90 36.78 11.89 11.29
N ASN A 91 38.11 11.88 11.37
CA ASN A 91 38.93 12.59 12.36
C ASN A 91 38.44 12.39 13.80
N ASN A 92 38.17 11.13 14.17
CA ASN A 92 37.64 10.72 15.49
C ASN A 92 36.29 11.38 15.87
N LYS A 93 35.47 11.77 14.88
CA LYS A 93 34.09 12.25 15.06
C LYS A 93 33.12 11.43 14.22
N PHE A 94 31.93 11.17 14.76
CA PHE A 94 30.88 10.40 14.10
C PHE A 94 29.93 11.31 13.33
N TYR A 95 29.51 10.85 12.15
CA TYR A 95 28.57 11.53 11.28
C TYR A 95 27.50 10.52 10.84
N HIS A 96 26.24 10.93 10.88
CA HIS A 96 25.11 10.07 10.51
C HIS A 96 24.25 10.80 9.47
N TYR A 97 24.07 10.16 8.33
CA TYR A 97 23.32 10.68 7.20
C TYR A 97 22.08 9.82 7.00
N LYS A 98 20.90 10.44 6.99
CA LYS A 98 19.66 9.76 6.63
C LYS A 98 19.74 9.40 5.14
N ILE A 99 19.51 8.13 4.81
CA ILE A 99 19.22 7.71 3.45
C ILE A 99 17.70 7.56 3.37
N GLN A 100 17.05 8.45 2.62
CA GLN A 100 15.62 8.40 2.42
C GLN A 100 15.25 7.43 1.28
N LEU A 101 14.29 6.53 1.53
CA LEU A 101 13.61 5.79 0.46
C LEU A 101 12.58 6.72 -0.20
N ILE A 102 12.57 6.77 -1.53
CA ILE A 102 11.68 7.61 -2.32
C ILE A 102 10.55 6.76 -2.93
N TYR A 103 10.90 5.68 -3.64
CA TYR A 103 9.97 4.67 -4.19
C TYR A 103 10.73 3.40 -4.59
N ASP A 104 10.10 2.22 -4.49
CA ASP A 104 10.67 0.88 -4.79
C ASP A 104 12.11 0.65 -4.26
N ILE A 105 13.14 0.93 -5.07
CA ILE A 105 14.56 0.81 -4.73
C ILE A 105 15.34 2.14 -4.84
N TYR A 106 14.66 3.28 -4.91
CA TYR A 106 15.29 4.59 -5.11
C TYR A 106 15.57 5.29 -3.78
N PHE A 107 16.86 5.56 -3.56
CA PHE A 107 17.38 6.11 -2.32
C PHE A 107 18.03 7.47 -2.55
N SER A 108 17.97 8.37 -1.56
CA SER A 108 18.70 9.64 -1.59
C SER A 108 19.31 10.01 -0.24
N ILE A 109 20.55 10.47 -0.28
CA ILE A 109 21.14 11.41 0.70
C ILE A 109 21.22 12.81 0.07
N GLY A 110 21.44 12.88 -1.25
CA GLY A 110 21.31 14.07 -2.09
C GLY A 110 20.81 13.67 -3.49
N PRO A 111 21.68 13.17 -4.40
CA PRO A 111 21.25 12.53 -5.64
C PRO A 111 20.33 11.32 -5.37
N GLN A 112 19.43 11.04 -6.32
CA GLN A 112 18.58 9.84 -6.31
C GLN A 112 19.32 8.68 -6.98
N ILE A 113 19.42 7.53 -6.32
CA ILE A 113 20.23 6.38 -6.77
C ILE A 113 19.42 5.08 -6.59
N ALA A 114 19.42 4.24 -7.63
CA ALA A 114 18.76 2.94 -7.62
C ALA A 114 19.61 1.89 -6.89
N GLY A 115 19.04 1.18 -5.91
CA GLY A 115 19.71 0.14 -5.16
C GLY A 115 20.60 0.67 -4.04
N ILE A 116 20.36 0.20 -2.82
CA ILE A 116 21.08 0.63 -1.62
C ILE A 116 22.60 0.38 -1.71
N GLU A 117 23.02 -0.62 -2.49
CA GLU A 117 24.41 -0.95 -2.76
C GLU A 117 25.09 0.07 -3.69
N ASN A 118 24.35 0.70 -4.59
CA ASN A 118 24.88 1.73 -5.48
C ASN A 118 25.00 3.09 -4.77
N VAL A 119 24.17 3.37 -3.77
CA VAL A 119 24.36 4.53 -2.87
C VAL A 119 25.75 4.46 -2.24
N ILE A 120 26.12 3.30 -1.68
CA ILE A 120 27.43 3.09 -1.07
C ILE A 120 28.56 3.19 -2.11
N ARG A 121 28.43 2.53 -3.27
CA ARG A 121 29.44 2.61 -4.37
C ARG A 121 29.66 4.04 -4.86
N TYR A 122 28.59 4.83 -5.00
CA TYR A 122 28.65 6.24 -5.38
C TYR A 122 29.43 7.05 -4.34
N TYR A 123 29.07 6.90 -3.06
CA TYR A 123 29.70 7.64 -1.97
C TYR A 123 31.12 7.15 -1.62
N GLN A 124 31.54 5.97 -2.05
CA GLN A 124 32.95 5.54 -2.06
C GLN A 124 33.78 6.30 -3.12
N GLN A 125 33.17 6.67 -4.26
CA GLN A 125 33.85 7.41 -5.33
C GLN A 125 33.83 8.93 -5.14
N ARG A 126 32.77 9.48 -4.53
CA ARG A 126 32.52 10.93 -4.45
C ARG A 126 31.90 11.28 -3.10
N ALA A 127 32.39 12.32 -2.42
CA ALA A 127 31.83 12.72 -1.12
C ALA A 127 30.43 13.35 -1.24
N ASP A 128 30.19 14.18 -2.26
CA ASP A 128 28.89 14.78 -2.65
C ASP A 128 27.89 15.08 -1.51
N GLY A 129 28.34 15.91 -0.54
CA GLY A 129 27.57 16.31 0.64
C GLY A 129 27.93 15.56 1.94
N LEU A 130 28.57 14.39 1.84
CA LEU A 130 29.26 13.76 2.98
C LEU A 130 30.54 14.53 3.34
N ILE A 131 30.99 14.38 4.60
CA ILE A 131 32.24 14.98 5.12
C ILE A 131 33.50 14.45 4.42
N CYS A 132 33.45 13.22 3.90
CA CYS A 132 34.50 12.57 3.12
C CYS A 132 33.88 11.46 2.25
N CYS A 133 34.62 10.92 1.29
CA CYS A 133 34.22 9.68 0.62
C CYS A 133 34.21 8.52 1.63
N LEU A 134 33.34 7.53 1.39
CA LEU A 134 33.35 6.28 2.13
C LEU A 134 34.62 5.47 1.80
N SER A 135 35.17 4.79 2.80
CA SER A 135 36.31 3.90 2.60
C SER A 135 35.90 2.60 1.88
N ASN A 136 36.88 1.87 1.36
CA ASN A 136 36.70 0.46 1.01
C ASN A 136 36.60 -0.43 2.27
N GLU A 137 37.00 0.08 3.43
CA GLU A 137 36.75 -0.55 4.73
C GLU A 137 35.41 -0.13 5.34
N PHE A 138 34.71 -1.11 5.92
CA PHE A 138 33.48 -0.94 6.67
C PHE A 138 33.48 -1.78 7.97
N ILE A 139 32.44 -1.64 8.79
CA ILE A 139 32.14 -2.56 9.91
C ILE A 139 31.40 -3.77 9.36
N GLN A 140 32.00 -4.95 9.47
CA GLN A 140 31.40 -6.21 9.03
C GLN A 140 30.09 -6.48 9.78
N GLY A 141 29.01 -6.66 9.02
CA GLY A 141 27.69 -7.09 9.48
C GLY A 141 27.13 -8.14 8.53
N GLN A 142 25.85 -7.99 8.16
CA GLN A 142 25.20 -8.78 7.10
C GLN A 142 25.06 -7.93 5.82
N PRO A 143 24.76 -8.51 4.65
CA PRO A 143 24.45 -7.73 3.46
C PRO A 143 23.03 -7.15 3.52
N PRO A 144 22.75 -6.04 2.81
CA PRO A 144 21.40 -5.47 2.76
C PRO A 144 20.37 -6.43 2.13
N PRO A 145 19.09 -6.38 2.53
CA PRO A 145 18.01 -7.19 1.96
C PRO A 145 18.00 -7.17 0.42
N ILE A 146 17.74 -8.32 -0.20
CA ILE A 146 17.85 -8.47 -1.67
C ILE A 146 16.83 -7.63 -2.44
N THR A 147 15.66 -7.39 -1.84
CA THR A 147 14.59 -6.52 -2.36
C THR A 147 15.01 -5.06 -2.52
N LEU A 148 15.99 -4.58 -1.75
CA LEU A 148 16.45 -3.19 -1.74
C LEU A 148 17.64 -2.95 -2.70
N ARG A 149 18.06 -3.97 -3.45
CA ARG A 149 19.20 -3.91 -4.37
C ARG A 149 18.74 -3.56 -5.77
N SER A 150 19.62 -2.98 -6.59
CA SER A 150 19.33 -2.77 -8.02
C SER A 150 19.38 -4.07 -8.82
N ILE A 151 20.28 -4.97 -8.43
CA ILE A 151 20.56 -6.24 -9.10
C ILE A 151 20.83 -7.33 -8.06
N GLY A 152 20.62 -8.59 -8.45
CA GLY A 152 20.92 -9.76 -7.64
C GLY A 152 21.48 -10.90 -8.48
N LEU A 153 21.07 -12.13 -8.16
CA LEU A 153 21.55 -13.35 -8.79
C LEU A 153 20.42 -14.03 -9.54
N THR A 154 20.62 -14.28 -10.84
CA THR A 154 19.74 -15.11 -11.66
C THR A 154 19.70 -16.54 -11.10
N ASN A 155 18.61 -16.82 -10.39
CA ASN A 155 18.42 -18.03 -9.62
C ASN A 155 17.43 -19.00 -10.31
N THR A 156 17.32 -20.19 -9.75
CA THR A 156 16.47 -21.28 -10.24
C THR A 156 14.97 -20.91 -10.37
N LEU A 157 14.45 -19.97 -9.57
CA LEU A 157 13.08 -19.46 -9.74
C LEU A 157 12.95 -18.59 -11.00
N HIS A 158 13.89 -17.69 -11.27
CA HIS A 158 13.90 -16.87 -12.49
C HIS A 158 13.94 -17.76 -13.75
N ARG A 159 14.82 -18.77 -13.77
CA ARG A 159 14.92 -19.75 -14.87
C ARG A 159 13.63 -20.54 -15.07
N ALA A 160 12.98 -20.96 -13.98
CA ALA A 160 11.73 -21.70 -14.03
C ALA A 160 10.56 -20.84 -14.53
N CYS A 161 10.49 -19.57 -14.12
CA CYS A 161 9.53 -18.60 -14.63
C CYS A 161 9.75 -18.29 -16.11
N GLN A 162 10.99 -17.96 -16.52
CA GLN A 162 11.38 -17.68 -17.90
C GLN A 162 10.98 -18.84 -18.85
N GLN A 163 11.27 -20.08 -18.44
CA GLN A 163 11.06 -21.29 -19.24
C GLN A 163 9.66 -21.92 -19.07
N GLY A 164 8.71 -21.23 -18.41
CA GLY A 164 7.32 -21.69 -18.28
C GLY A 164 7.12 -22.94 -17.44
N ASN A 165 8.08 -23.31 -16.58
CA ASN A 165 8.03 -24.58 -15.85
C ASN A 165 7.21 -24.48 -14.55
N PHE A 166 5.89 -24.52 -14.71
CA PHE A 166 4.93 -24.40 -13.60
C PHE A 166 5.19 -25.39 -12.46
N ASP A 167 5.51 -26.65 -12.74
CA ASP A 167 5.78 -27.66 -11.71
C ASP A 167 7.02 -27.34 -10.85
N ILE A 168 8.10 -26.84 -11.48
CA ILE A 168 9.29 -26.39 -10.74
C ILE A 168 8.96 -25.15 -9.91
N VAL A 169 8.29 -24.14 -10.49
CA VAL A 169 7.88 -22.93 -9.74
C VAL A 169 7.00 -23.30 -8.54
N LYS A 170 5.99 -24.16 -8.74
CA LYS A 170 5.08 -24.64 -7.69
C LYS A 170 5.80 -25.41 -6.59
N LYS A 171 6.84 -26.19 -6.91
CA LYS A 171 7.69 -26.83 -5.90
C LYS A 171 8.51 -25.81 -5.12
N ILE A 172 9.21 -24.89 -5.78
CA ILE A 172 10.01 -23.83 -5.14
C ILE A 172 9.18 -22.97 -4.19
N LEU A 173 7.94 -22.64 -4.58
CA LEU A 173 7.02 -21.81 -3.79
C LEU A 173 6.21 -22.59 -2.73
N SER A 174 6.38 -23.92 -2.64
CA SER A 174 5.78 -24.74 -1.58
C SER A 174 6.54 -24.65 -0.25
N SER A 175 5.95 -25.14 0.84
CA SER A 175 6.57 -25.20 2.16
C SER A 175 7.74 -26.20 2.25
N GLU A 176 7.84 -27.15 1.33
CA GLU A 176 8.86 -28.22 1.32
C GLU A 176 10.30 -27.67 1.22
N TYR A 177 10.50 -26.54 0.54
CA TYR A 177 11.83 -25.98 0.21
C TYR A 177 12.22 -24.75 1.06
N SER A 178 11.51 -24.49 2.16
CA SER A 178 11.58 -23.24 2.94
C SER A 178 12.99 -22.79 3.39
N ILE A 179 13.94 -23.71 3.55
CA ILE A 179 15.31 -23.43 4.04
C ILE A 179 16.22 -22.78 2.96
N HIS A 180 15.97 -23.07 1.68
CA HIS A 180 16.76 -22.53 0.54
C HIS A 180 15.87 -21.91 -0.56
N ARG A 181 14.62 -21.58 -0.22
CA ARG A 181 13.69 -20.90 -1.13
C ARG A 181 14.23 -19.49 -1.46
N PRO A 182 14.37 -19.12 -2.74
CA PRO A 182 14.70 -17.75 -3.12
C PRO A 182 13.53 -16.81 -2.79
N ASP A 183 13.88 -15.57 -2.45
CA ASP A 183 12.91 -14.49 -2.33
C ASP A 183 12.14 -14.31 -3.65
N VAL A 184 10.81 -14.28 -3.58
CA VAL A 184 9.92 -14.11 -4.74
C VAL A 184 10.07 -12.72 -5.38
N ASN A 185 10.53 -11.75 -4.58
CA ASN A 185 10.81 -10.36 -4.96
C ASN A 185 12.31 -10.09 -5.14
N GLY A 186 13.16 -11.12 -4.99
CA GLY A 186 14.57 -11.03 -5.32
C GLY A 186 14.77 -10.75 -6.81
N LYS A 187 15.68 -9.85 -7.14
CA LYS A 187 16.01 -9.44 -8.51
C LYS A 187 17.16 -10.30 -9.09
N ASP A 188 17.16 -10.52 -10.40
CA ASP A 188 18.22 -11.21 -11.15
C ASP A 188 19.39 -10.27 -11.52
N SER A 189 20.32 -10.74 -12.36
CA SER A 189 21.48 -9.95 -12.80
C SER A 189 21.13 -8.71 -13.64
N TYR A 190 19.89 -8.59 -14.10
CA TYR A 190 19.36 -7.48 -14.88
C TYR A 190 18.27 -6.70 -14.11
N GLY A 191 18.24 -6.85 -12.78
CA GLY A 191 17.26 -6.20 -11.90
C GLY A 191 15.83 -6.69 -12.06
N SER A 192 15.56 -7.68 -12.93
CA SER A 192 14.22 -8.17 -13.18
C SER A 192 13.83 -9.18 -12.09
N THR A 193 12.57 -9.18 -11.65
CA THR A 193 12.07 -10.20 -10.70
C THR A 193 11.50 -11.40 -11.43
N ALA A 194 11.27 -12.51 -10.71
CA ALA A 194 10.59 -13.69 -11.23
C ALA A 194 9.22 -13.38 -11.89
N LEU A 195 8.52 -12.33 -11.45
CA LEU A 195 7.29 -11.83 -12.06
C LEU A 195 7.53 -11.17 -13.42
N HIS A 196 8.58 -10.35 -13.56
CA HIS A 196 8.94 -9.72 -14.85
C HIS A 196 9.24 -10.78 -15.91
N GLN A 197 9.99 -11.83 -15.54
CA GLN A 197 10.29 -12.96 -16.42
C GLN A 197 9.02 -13.71 -16.83
N ALA A 198 8.18 -14.12 -15.87
CA ALA A 198 6.92 -14.79 -16.18
C ALA A 198 6.00 -13.93 -17.07
N SER A 199 6.00 -12.61 -16.86
CA SER A 199 5.13 -11.66 -17.56
C SER A 199 5.59 -11.36 -18.99
N TYR A 200 6.90 -11.26 -19.25
CA TYR A 200 7.43 -11.06 -20.61
C TYR A 200 7.17 -12.26 -21.52
N PHE A 201 7.34 -13.48 -20.99
CA PHE A 201 7.16 -14.71 -21.76
C PHE A 201 5.71 -15.22 -21.80
N GLY A 202 4.79 -14.61 -21.03
CA GLY A 202 3.34 -14.89 -21.11
C GLY A 202 2.88 -16.11 -20.33
N HIS A 203 3.57 -16.46 -19.25
CA HIS A 203 3.29 -17.68 -18.47
C HIS A 203 2.19 -17.43 -17.43
N ASP A 204 0.96 -17.25 -17.91
CA ASP A 204 -0.22 -16.83 -17.13
C ASP A 204 -0.41 -17.62 -15.81
N ASP A 205 -0.31 -18.95 -15.84
CA ASP A 205 -0.44 -19.79 -14.63
C ASP A 205 0.68 -19.53 -13.60
N ILE A 206 1.89 -19.20 -14.05
CA ILE A 206 3.01 -18.83 -13.19
C ILE A 206 2.80 -17.42 -12.63
N VAL A 207 2.30 -16.47 -13.43
CA VAL A 207 1.95 -15.12 -12.94
C VAL A 207 0.88 -15.20 -11.85
N ARG A 208 -0.20 -15.97 -12.08
CA ARG A 208 -1.25 -16.26 -11.08
C ARG A 208 -0.69 -16.91 -9.81
N LEU A 209 0.29 -17.80 -9.93
CA LEU A 209 0.93 -18.49 -8.82
C LEU A 209 1.88 -17.57 -8.02
N LEU A 210 2.59 -16.66 -8.69
CA LEU A 210 3.45 -15.64 -8.06
C LEU A 210 2.63 -14.60 -7.29
N ILE A 211 1.51 -14.13 -7.86
CA ILE A 211 0.56 -13.22 -7.17
C ILE A 211 0.05 -13.89 -5.89
N LYS A 212 -0.39 -15.16 -5.97
CA LYS A 212 -0.81 -15.97 -4.81
C LYS A 212 0.32 -16.24 -3.80
N ALA A 213 1.58 -16.08 -4.19
CA ALA A 213 2.74 -16.21 -3.33
C ALA A 213 3.23 -14.87 -2.73
N GLY A 214 2.50 -13.77 -2.94
CA GLY A 214 2.81 -12.45 -2.36
C GLY A 214 3.90 -11.67 -3.11
N CYS A 215 4.02 -11.83 -4.44
CA CYS A 215 4.96 -11.01 -5.21
C CYS A 215 4.53 -9.53 -5.27
N HIS A 216 5.51 -8.62 -5.22
CA HIS A 216 5.29 -7.18 -5.33
C HIS A 216 5.03 -6.79 -6.80
N ILE A 217 3.76 -6.62 -7.15
CA ILE A 217 3.30 -6.31 -8.52
C ILE A 217 3.91 -5.01 -9.07
N LEU A 218 4.13 -4.01 -8.20
CA LEU A 218 4.66 -2.68 -8.55
C LEU A 218 6.20 -2.60 -8.48
N ALA A 219 6.90 -3.73 -8.31
CA ALA A 219 8.36 -3.77 -8.39
C ALA A 219 8.83 -3.30 -9.78
N ARG A 220 9.92 -2.54 -9.83
CA ARG A 220 10.53 -2.07 -11.09
C ARG A 220 11.88 -2.74 -11.34
N ASP A 221 12.19 -3.09 -12.58
CA ASP A 221 13.55 -3.53 -12.97
C ASP A 221 14.51 -2.35 -13.20
N THR A 222 15.78 -2.61 -13.56
CA THR A 222 16.78 -1.53 -13.75
C THR A 222 16.40 -0.51 -14.81
N ASN A 223 15.53 -0.88 -15.76
CA ASN A 223 15.08 -0.01 -16.83
C ASN A 223 13.78 0.72 -16.45
N GLY A 224 13.34 0.64 -15.18
CA GLY A 224 12.14 1.29 -14.64
C GLY A 224 10.80 0.68 -15.05
N ALA A 225 10.81 -0.33 -15.92
CA ALA A 225 9.64 -1.10 -16.30
C ALA A 225 9.11 -1.92 -15.11
N THR A 226 7.78 -2.03 -15.00
CA THR A 226 7.09 -2.99 -14.11
C THR A 226 6.76 -4.28 -14.86
N ALA A 227 6.25 -5.29 -14.15
CA ALA A 227 5.73 -6.51 -14.78
C ALA A 227 4.69 -6.23 -15.89
N LEU A 228 3.87 -5.19 -15.74
CA LEU A 228 2.86 -4.79 -16.73
C LEU A 228 3.49 -4.22 -18.01
N HIS A 229 4.56 -3.43 -17.89
CA HIS A 229 5.37 -2.97 -19.02
C HIS A 229 6.02 -4.16 -19.76
N ARG A 230 6.51 -5.17 -19.03
CA ARG A 230 7.11 -6.36 -19.63
C ARG A 230 6.09 -7.26 -20.33
N ALA A 231 4.88 -7.40 -19.79
CA ALA A 231 3.77 -8.07 -20.49
C ALA A 231 3.36 -7.32 -21.78
N ALA A 232 3.34 -5.98 -21.75
CA ALA A 232 3.10 -5.15 -22.94
C ALA A 232 4.21 -5.35 -24.01
N ALA A 233 5.48 -5.23 -23.63
CA ALA A 233 6.63 -5.41 -24.52
C ALA A 233 6.78 -6.84 -25.08
N GLY A 234 6.23 -7.84 -24.37
CA GLY A 234 6.18 -9.24 -24.82
C GLY A 234 4.95 -9.62 -25.65
N ASN A 235 4.04 -8.67 -25.93
CA ASN A 235 2.73 -8.90 -26.55
C ASN A 235 1.88 -9.97 -25.83
N ARG A 236 1.70 -9.84 -24.51
CA ARG A 236 0.99 -10.80 -23.63
C ARG A 236 -0.36 -10.26 -23.12
N PRO A 237 -1.43 -10.24 -23.94
CA PRO A 237 -2.72 -9.65 -23.56
C PRO A 237 -3.39 -10.32 -22.36
N THR A 238 -3.40 -11.66 -22.28
CA THR A 238 -3.98 -12.39 -21.13
C THR A 238 -3.23 -12.06 -19.83
N THR A 239 -1.91 -11.92 -19.90
CA THR A 239 -1.07 -11.56 -18.77
C THR A 239 -1.34 -10.13 -18.29
N LEU A 240 -1.58 -9.18 -19.19
CA LEU A 240 -2.02 -7.83 -18.82
C LEU A 240 -3.34 -7.89 -18.02
N LEU A 241 -4.34 -8.64 -18.51
CA LEU A 241 -5.62 -8.81 -17.79
C LEU A 241 -5.41 -9.41 -16.39
N ILE A 242 -4.54 -10.41 -16.24
CA ILE A 242 -4.22 -11.00 -14.92
C ILE A 242 -3.56 -9.96 -14.01
N LEU A 243 -2.56 -9.22 -14.50
CA LEU A 243 -1.87 -8.21 -13.70
C LEU A 243 -2.82 -7.06 -13.30
N ILE A 244 -3.71 -6.61 -14.18
CA ILE A 244 -4.68 -5.53 -13.92
C ILE A 244 -5.79 -6.02 -12.96
N HIS A 245 -6.50 -7.09 -13.29
CA HIS A 245 -7.70 -7.52 -12.53
C HIS A 245 -7.39 -8.35 -11.27
N GLU A 246 -6.32 -9.16 -11.28
CA GLU A 246 -5.96 -10.03 -10.14
C GLU A 246 -4.74 -9.50 -9.36
N GLY A 247 -3.81 -8.82 -10.04
CA GLY A 247 -2.68 -8.13 -9.43
C GLY A 247 -2.97 -6.68 -9.02
N SER A 248 -4.12 -6.11 -9.38
CA SER A 248 -4.46 -4.68 -9.19
C SER A 248 -3.43 -3.70 -9.79
N ALA A 249 -2.76 -4.08 -10.87
CA ALA A 249 -1.77 -3.24 -11.54
C ALA A 249 -2.43 -2.06 -12.27
N ASN A 250 -1.96 -0.85 -11.98
CA ASN A 250 -2.39 0.37 -12.67
C ASN A 250 -1.83 0.40 -14.12
N CYS A 251 -2.70 0.62 -15.11
CA CYS A 251 -2.35 0.69 -16.53
C CYS A 251 -1.60 1.97 -16.94
N GLU A 252 -1.60 3.00 -16.08
CA GLU A 252 -0.87 4.26 -16.24
C GLU A 252 0.40 4.34 -15.36
N GLU A 253 0.87 3.21 -14.81
CA GLU A 253 2.15 3.22 -14.09
C GLU A 253 3.27 3.72 -15.02
N ARG A 254 4.03 4.71 -14.56
CA ARG A 254 5.16 5.25 -15.32
C ARG A 254 6.46 4.53 -15.02
N ASN A 255 7.20 4.25 -16.08
CA ASN A 255 8.60 3.89 -16.08
C ASN A 255 9.45 5.15 -15.77
N TYR A 256 10.30 5.10 -14.74
CA TYR A 256 11.09 6.27 -14.31
C TYR A 256 12.24 6.66 -15.26
N VAL A 257 12.63 5.82 -16.22
CA VAL A 257 13.79 6.08 -17.11
C VAL A 257 13.41 6.96 -18.31
N ASN A 258 12.21 6.77 -18.83
CA ASN A 258 11.73 7.37 -20.07
C ASN A 258 10.31 7.97 -19.96
N TYR A 259 9.70 7.92 -18.78
CA TYR A 259 8.32 8.35 -18.49
C TYR A 259 7.21 7.61 -19.25
N TRP A 260 7.54 6.47 -19.89
CA TRP A 260 6.59 5.66 -20.63
C TRP A 260 5.60 4.99 -19.68
N VAL A 261 4.37 4.80 -20.17
CA VAL A 261 3.37 3.89 -19.59
C VAL A 261 3.29 2.62 -20.47
N PRO A 262 2.71 1.50 -20.01
CA PRO A 262 2.61 0.25 -20.78
C PRO A 262 2.08 0.40 -22.22
N LEU A 263 1.24 1.41 -22.51
CA LEU A 263 0.75 1.67 -23.87
C LEU A 263 1.85 2.17 -24.82
N HIS A 264 2.84 2.92 -24.32
CA HIS A 264 4.03 3.32 -25.10
C HIS A 264 4.94 2.12 -25.39
N GLU A 265 5.16 1.24 -24.41
CA GLU A 265 5.89 -0.02 -24.62
C GLU A 265 5.18 -0.88 -25.68
N ALA A 266 3.85 -1.02 -25.57
CA ALA A 266 3.07 -1.77 -26.56
C ALA A 266 3.19 -1.18 -27.97
N ALA A 267 3.12 0.14 -28.12
CA ALA A 267 3.33 0.84 -29.39
C ALA A 267 4.74 0.66 -29.97
N PHE A 268 5.77 0.76 -29.13
CA PHE A 268 7.18 0.61 -29.53
C PHE A 268 7.54 -0.82 -29.97
N TYR A 269 6.97 -1.84 -29.31
CA TYR A 269 7.18 -3.26 -29.66
C TYR A 269 6.14 -3.80 -30.67
N ASN A 270 5.31 -2.95 -31.27
CA ASN A 270 4.19 -3.31 -32.15
C ASN A 270 3.26 -4.40 -31.57
N SER A 271 2.98 -4.32 -30.27
CA SER A 271 2.20 -5.31 -29.51
C SER A 271 0.70 -4.99 -29.58
N VAL A 272 0.15 -5.13 -30.78
CA VAL A 272 -1.25 -4.88 -31.18
C VAL A 272 -2.29 -5.36 -30.16
N ALA A 273 -2.20 -6.61 -29.70
CA ALA A 273 -3.19 -7.18 -28.78
C ALA A 273 -3.10 -6.54 -27.38
N CYS A 274 -1.91 -6.12 -26.95
CA CYS A 274 -1.71 -5.36 -25.73
C CYS A 274 -2.25 -3.92 -25.85
N ILE A 275 -2.14 -3.26 -27.01
CA ILE A 275 -2.74 -1.94 -27.25
C ILE A 275 -4.25 -2.01 -27.02
N GLN A 276 -4.93 -2.96 -27.66
CA GLN A 276 -6.39 -3.10 -27.51
C GLN A 276 -6.78 -3.41 -26.06
N VAL A 277 -6.12 -4.37 -25.40
CA VAL A 277 -6.42 -4.73 -23.99
C VAL A 277 -6.17 -3.57 -23.02
N LEU A 278 -5.12 -2.75 -23.21
CA LEU A 278 -4.88 -1.58 -22.35
C LEU A 278 -5.97 -0.53 -22.51
N LEU A 279 -6.42 -0.27 -23.74
CA LEU A 279 -7.49 0.67 -24.04
C LEU A 279 -8.87 0.15 -23.57
N ASP A 280 -9.15 -1.16 -23.71
CA ASP A 280 -10.34 -1.83 -23.17
C ASP A 280 -10.40 -1.72 -21.64
N CYS A 281 -9.25 -1.91 -20.96
CA CYS A 281 -9.09 -1.67 -19.52
C CYS A 281 -9.15 -0.19 -19.11
N GLY A 282 -9.19 0.73 -20.08
CA GLY A 282 -9.37 2.16 -19.87
C GLY A 282 -8.09 3.00 -19.75
N ALA A 283 -6.93 2.50 -20.19
CA ALA A 283 -5.75 3.37 -20.36
C ALA A 283 -6.08 4.56 -21.29
N SER A 284 -5.46 5.70 -21.04
CA SER A 284 -5.57 6.88 -21.90
C SER A 284 -4.99 6.60 -23.28
N LEU A 285 -5.61 7.14 -24.32
CA LEU A 285 -5.12 7.03 -25.71
C LEU A 285 -3.90 7.93 -25.97
N ARG A 286 -3.79 9.05 -25.25
CA ARG A 286 -2.75 10.08 -25.45
C ARG A 286 -1.99 10.47 -24.16
N PRO A 287 -1.46 9.52 -23.35
CA PRO A 287 -0.49 9.83 -22.31
C PRO A 287 0.79 10.43 -22.92
N ARG A 288 1.51 11.24 -22.15
CA ARG A 288 2.72 11.93 -22.61
C ARG A 288 3.99 11.44 -21.91
N THR A 289 5.07 11.34 -22.66
CA THR A 289 6.45 11.14 -22.16
C THR A 289 7.08 12.46 -21.67
N ASP A 290 8.28 12.41 -21.07
CA ASP A 290 9.12 13.58 -20.73
C ASP A 290 9.46 14.49 -21.93
N HIS A 291 9.20 14.04 -23.17
CA HIS A 291 9.43 14.80 -24.40
C HIS A 291 8.11 15.26 -25.05
N GLY A 292 6.96 15.01 -24.41
CA GLY A 292 5.63 15.33 -24.90
C GLY A 292 5.04 14.27 -25.84
N ASN A 293 5.87 13.40 -26.44
CA ASN A 293 5.44 12.34 -27.36
C ASN A 293 4.39 11.43 -26.72
N THR A 294 3.42 11.02 -27.53
CA THR A 294 2.34 10.06 -27.24
C THR A 294 2.62 8.66 -27.82
N PRO A 295 1.84 7.62 -27.48
CA PRO A 295 2.06 6.27 -28.02
C PRO A 295 1.98 6.20 -29.55
N LEU A 296 1.15 7.03 -30.18
CA LEU A 296 1.06 7.11 -31.64
C LEU A 296 2.34 7.70 -32.26
N GLU A 297 2.87 8.79 -31.69
CA GLU A 297 4.10 9.41 -32.19
C GLU A 297 5.31 8.50 -32.01
N ILE A 298 5.38 7.74 -30.91
CA ILE A 298 6.39 6.67 -30.73
C ILE A 298 6.22 5.56 -31.77
N ALA A 299 4.98 5.11 -32.05
CA ALA A 299 4.73 4.11 -33.09
C ALA A 299 5.15 4.61 -34.48
N GLU A 300 4.92 5.89 -34.79
CA GLU A 300 5.32 6.53 -36.05
C GLU A 300 6.85 6.71 -36.17
N GLU A 301 7.54 7.02 -35.06
CA GLU A 301 9.00 7.12 -35.00
C GLU A 301 9.67 5.77 -35.34
N VAL A 302 9.21 4.66 -34.73
CA VAL A 302 9.78 3.32 -34.98
C VAL A 302 9.17 2.57 -36.17
N LYS A 303 8.09 3.10 -36.76
CA LYS A 303 7.33 2.51 -37.88
C LYS A 303 6.65 1.18 -37.52
N SER A 304 5.95 1.18 -36.39
CA SER A 304 5.05 0.08 -35.95
C SER A 304 3.73 0.14 -36.71
N ASP A 305 3.72 -0.18 -38.01
CA ASP A 305 2.60 0.04 -38.93
C ASP A 305 1.21 -0.40 -38.39
N GLU A 306 1.11 -1.59 -37.81
CA GLU A 306 -0.16 -2.10 -37.26
C GLU A 306 -0.62 -1.32 -36.02
N SER A 307 0.32 -0.88 -35.18
CA SER A 307 0.03 -0.03 -34.00
C SER A 307 -0.37 1.38 -34.41
N ILE A 308 0.25 1.94 -35.46
CA ILE A 308 -0.14 3.23 -36.05
C ILE A 308 -1.58 3.14 -36.57
N ILE A 309 -1.94 2.04 -37.24
CA ILE A 309 -3.31 1.81 -37.73
C ILE A 309 -4.30 1.77 -36.57
N ILE A 310 -4.06 0.97 -35.53
CA ILE A 310 -5.00 0.82 -34.41
C ILE A 310 -5.13 2.11 -33.60
N LEU A 311 -4.02 2.75 -33.23
CA LEU A 311 -4.05 3.99 -32.43
C LEU A 311 -4.72 5.17 -33.18
N ARG A 312 -4.65 5.20 -34.52
CA ARG A 312 -5.38 6.19 -35.34
C ARG A 312 -6.86 5.83 -35.60
N GLN A 313 -7.23 4.55 -35.55
CA GLN A 313 -8.60 4.09 -35.81
C GLN A 313 -9.45 3.91 -34.54
N TYR A 314 -8.81 3.75 -33.38
CA TYR A 314 -9.50 3.62 -32.09
C TYR A 314 -10.37 4.84 -31.81
N LYS A 315 -11.59 4.60 -31.33
CA LYS A 315 -12.55 5.63 -30.96
C LYS A 315 -12.81 5.53 -29.47
N THR A 316 -12.43 6.57 -28.74
CA THR A 316 -12.69 6.71 -27.30
C THR A 316 -14.18 6.44 -27.01
N PRO A 317 -14.53 5.47 -26.14
CA PRO A 317 -15.90 5.25 -25.72
C PRO A 317 -16.49 6.52 -25.09
N PRO A 318 -17.79 6.82 -25.29
CA PRO A 318 -18.36 8.08 -24.82
C PRO A 318 -18.23 8.23 -23.30
N ALA A 319 -17.74 9.39 -22.87
CA ALA A 319 -17.59 9.75 -21.47
C ALA A 319 -18.89 9.55 -20.66
N LYS A 320 -18.73 9.12 -19.41
CA LYS A 320 -19.80 8.80 -18.47
C LYS A 320 -20.21 10.03 -17.65
N SER A 321 -19.28 10.95 -17.36
CA SER A 321 -19.60 12.22 -16.69
C SER A 321 -20.27 13.22 -17.66
N CYS A 322 -21.14 14.08 -17.12
CA CYS A 322 -21.81 15.13 -17.88
C CYS A 322 -21.37 16.51 -17.39
N ARG A 323 -21.13 17.48 -18.28
CA ARG A 323 -20.76 18.86 -17.89
C ARG A 323 -21.74 19.47 -16.89
N LEU A 324 -23.03 19.18 -17.01
CA LEU A 324 -24.06 19.70 -16.09
C LEU A 324 -23.87 19.22 -14.64
N ASP A 325 -23.17 18.10 -14.43
CA ASP A 325 -22.91 17.56 -13.10
C ASP A 325 -21.83 18.35 -12.34
N TRP A 326 -20.94 19.07 -13.05
CA TRP A 326 -19.70 19.62 -12.48
C TRP A 326 -19.21 21.00 -13.01
N LEU A 327 -19.73 21.52 -14.13
CA LEU A 327 -19.25 22.75 -14.77
C LEU A 327 -20.03 23.99 -14.31
N HIS A 328 -19.30 25.00 -13.84
CA HIS A 328 -19.81 26.32 -13.48
C HIS A 328 -19.43 27.33 -14.57
N ASP A 329 -20.23 27.34 -15.64
CA ASP A 329 -20.01 28.12 -16.88
C ASP A 329 -20.18 29.65 -16.74
N ARG A 330 -20.25 30.16 -15.50
CA ARG A 330 -20.39 31.60 -15.23
C ARG A 330 -19.00 32.25 -15.25
N LEU A 331 -18.75 33.13 -16.23
CA LEU A 331 -17.46 33.82 -16.42
C LEU A 331 -16.90 34.51 -15.15
N ASN A 332 -17.77 35.01 -14.26
CA ASN A 332 -17.36 35.66 -13.01
C ASN A 332 -17.13 34.68 -11.83
N PHE A 333 -17.28 33.38 -12.02
CA PHE A 333 -17.18 32.38 -10.94
C PHE A 333 -15.72 32.02 -10.66
N ASP A 334 -15.10 32.80 -9.77
CA ASP A 334 -13.67 32.77 -9.50
C ASP A 334 -13.24 31.69 -8.49
N ARG A 335 -11.96 31.67 -8.12
CA ARG A 335 -11.41 30.75 -7.11
C ARG A 335 -12.07 30.91 -5.74
N LEU A 336 -12.42 32.13 -5.33
CA LEU A 336 -12.97 32.38 -4.00
C LEU A 336 -14.44 31.92 -3.92
N MET A 337 -15.24 32.25 -4.93
CA MET A 337 -16.61 31.75 -5.07
C MET A 337 -16.64 30.22 -5.18
N ALA A 338 -15.71 29.60 -5.90
CA ALA A 338 -15.63 28.14 -5.98
C ALA A 338 -15.42 27.47 -4.60
N LYS A 339 -14.52 28.02 -3.77
CA LYS A 339 -14.33 27.56 -2.37
C LYS A 339 -15.60 27.76 -1.55
N GLN A 340 -16.12 28.99 -1.50
CA GLN A 340 -17.30 29.34 -0.71
C GLN A 340 -18.54 28.54 -1.13
N PHE A 341 -18.69 28.23 -2.42
CA PHE A 341 -19.79 27.42 -2.94
C PHE A 341 -19.67 25.97 -2.43
N ILE A 342 -18.47 25.39 -2.44
CA ILE A 342 -18.18 24.07 -1.88
C ILE A 342 -18.32 24.03 -0.35
N GLU A 343 -17.85 25.06 0.35
CA GLU A 343 -17.98 25.23 1.81
C GLU A 343 -19.45 25.37 2.24
N SER A 344 -20.30 25.99 1.40
CA SER A 344 -21.74 26.23 1.67
C SER A 344 -22.64 24.98 1.55
N ILE A 345 -22.07 23.80 1.31
CA ILE A 345 -22.82 22.56 1.07
C ILE A 345 -23.25 21.92 2.39
N HIS A 346 -24.49 21.40 2.40
CA HIS A 346 -25.05 20.71 3.56
C HIS A 346 -24.19 19.47 3.90
N ASN A 347 -23.79 19.35 5.18
CA ASN A 347 -22.84 18.36 5.68
C ASN A 347 -21.38 18.53 5.20
N GLY A 348 -21.01 19.74 4.74
CA GLY A 348 -19.62 20.15 4.47
C GLY A 348 -18.93 19.45 3.28
N PRO A 349 -17.73 19.93 2.91
CA PRO A 349 -16.90 19.32 1.88
C PRO A 349 -16.30 17.98 2.31
N THR A 350 -15.92 17.16 1.33
CA THR A 350 -15.36 15.80 1.52
C THR A 350 -14.25 15.54 0.52
N ASN A 351 -13.23 14.76 0.90
CA ASN A 351 -12.07 14.48 0.05
C ASN A 351 -12.46 13.94 -1.33
N GLY A 352 -11.87 14.51 -2.38
CA GLY A 352 -12.20 14.18 -3.76
C GLY A 352 -13.38 14.96 -4.33
N MET A 353 -14.03 15.84 -3.54
CA MET A 353 -15.14 16.65 -4.03
C MET A 353 -14.64 17.84 -4.86
N PHE A 354 -15.24 18.05 -6.04
CA PHE A 354 -14.71 18.99 -7.04
C PHE A 354 -15.79 19.79 -7.79
N LEU A 355 -15.32 20.80 -8.51
CA LEU A 355 -16.04 21.43 -9.62
C LEU A 355 -15.05 21.93 -10.68
N VAL A 356 -15.53 22.16 -11.90
CA VAL A 356 -14.79 22.87 -12.95
C VAL A 356 -15.45 24.22 -13.20
N ARG A 357 -14.65 25.22 -13.53
CA ARG A 357 -15.06 26.60 -13.82
C ARG A 357 -14.16 27.18 -14.92
N HIS A 358 -14.50 28.34 -15.46
CA HIS A 358 -13.56 29.10 -16.30
C HIS A 358 -12.31 29.50 -15.51
N SER A 359 -11.15 29.49 -16.16
CA SER A 359 -9.89 29.90 -15.52
C SER A 359 -9.89 31.42 -15.32
N SER A 360 -9.44 31.85 -14.14
CA SER A 360 -9.41 33.27 -13.75
C SER A 360 -8.20 34.03 -14.32
N THR A 361 -7.26 33.31 -14.95
CA THR A 361 -6.06 33.84 -15.62
C THR A 361 -6.21 33.92 -17.14
N ASN A 362 -6.95 32.98 -17.73
CA ASN A 362 -7.15 32.88 -19.19
C ASN A 362 -8.53 32.29 -19.49
N LEU A 363 -9.43 33.07 -20.09
CA LEU A 363 -10.81 32.64 -20.37
C LEU A 363 -10.93 31.51 -21.42
N ASN A 364 -9.85 31.16 -22.13
CA ASN A 364 -9.83 29.97 -23.00
C ASN A 364 -9.52 28.68 -22.23
N ASN A 365 -9.01 28.77 -21.00
CA ASN A 365 -8.69 27.64 -20.13
C ASN A 365 -9.79 27.44 -19.08
N TYR A 366 -9.84 26.24 -18.50
CA TYR A 366 -10.69 25.92 -17.36
C TYR A 366 -9.85 25.74 -16.09
N ALA A 367 -10.49 25.71 -14.93
CA ALA A 367 -9.83 25.41 -13.66
C ALA A 367 -10.61 24.34 -12.89
N LEU A 368 -9.93 23.25 -12.56
CA LEU A 368 -10.42 22.21 -11.65
C LEU A 368 -10.18 22.66 -10.21
N THR A 369 -11.26 22.87 -9.45
CA THR A 369 -11.19 23.18 -8.02
C THR A 369 -11.50 21.90 -7.24
N LEU A 370 -10.53 21.40 -6.48
CA LEU A 370 -10.59 20.13 -5.76
C LEU A 370 -10.38 20.36 -4.25
N TYR A 371 -11.23 19.75 -3.42
CA TYR A 371 -11.06 19.71 -1.97
C TYR A 371 -10.41 18.39 -1.52
N TYR A 372 -9.34 18.50 -0.73
CA TYR A 372 -8.64 17.37 -0.13
C TYR A 372 -7.88 17.80 1.12
N ASP A 373 -7.94 17.01 2.19
CA ASP A 373 -7.19 17.20 3.45
C ASP A 373 -7.33 18.63 4.03
N ASN A 374 -8.59 19.10 4.12
CA ASN A 374 -8.98 20.45 4.53
C ASN A 374 -8.48 21.61 3.63
N GLU A 375 -7.73 21.33 2.56
CA GLU A 375 -7.24 22.33 1.61
C GLU A 375 -7.98 22.32 0.26
N PHE A 376 -7.79 23.40 -0.50
CA PHE A 376 -8.44 23.65 -1.79
C PHE A 376 -7.42 23.85 -2.91
N PHE A 377 -7.07 22.73 -3.53
CA PHE A 377 -6.22 22.65 -4.72
C PHE A 377 -6.95 23.21 -5.94
N ASN A 378 -6.21 23.80 -6.87
CA ASN A 378 -6.73 24.44 -8.07
C ASN A 378 -5.74 24.17 -9.20
N PHE A 379 -6.18 23.40 -10.19
CA PHE A 379 -5.36 22.98 -11.34
C PHE A 379 -5.89 23.67 -12.60
N GLU A 380 -5.00 24.19 -13.44
CA GLU A 380 -5.39 24.79 -14.71
C GLU A 380 -5.52 23.70 -15.79
N ILE A 381 -6.72 23.57 -16.36
CA ILE A 381 -6.98 22.72 -17.50
C ILE A 381 -6.73 23.56 -18.76
N ILE A 382 -5.64 23.26 -19.44
CA ILE A 382 -5.19 24.00 -20.62
C ILE A 382 -5.94 23.49 -21.86
N CYS A 383 -6.52 24.42 -22.60
CA CYS A 383 -7.15 24.18 -23.90
C CYS A 383 -6.11 24.48 -25.00
N LEU A 384 -5.42 23.44 -25.51
CA LEU A 384 -4.35 23.60 -26.51
C LEU A 384 -4.90 24.01 -27.88
N ASN A 385 -6.08 23.48 -28.20
CA ASN A 385 -6.94 23.76 -29.34
C ASN A 385 -8.36 23.38 -28.92
N GLU A 386 -9.37 23.71 -29.74
CA GLU A 386 -10.80 23.51 -29.41
C GLU A 386 -11.20 22.06 -29.08
N THR A 387 -10.32 21.07 -29.36
CA THR A 387 -10.55 19.63 -29.14
C THR A 387 -9.46 18.94 -28.32
N THR A 388 -8.57 19.66 -27.63
CA THR A 388 -7.49 19.05 -26.81
C THR A 388 -7.29 19.74 -25.47
N PHE A 389 -7.57 18.99 -24.40
CA PHE A 389 -7.53 19.42 -23.01
C PHE A 389 -6.51 18.59 -22.22
N TYR A 390 -5.79 19.20 -21.28
CA TYR A 390 -4.90 18.51 -20.34
C TYR A 390 -4.70 19.32 -19.04
N ILE A 391 -4.15 18.68 -18.00
CA ILE A 391 -3.64 19.33 -16.79
C ILE A 391 -2.12 19.08 -16.73
N ASP A 392 -1.33 20.10 -16.41
CA ASP A 392 0.13 20.04 -16.18
C ASP A 392 0.88 19.12 -17.17
N ASP A 393 1.45 18.01 -16.70
CA ASP A 393 2.18 17.00 -17.52
C ASP A 393 1.36 15.71 -17.79
N GLY A 394 0.05 15.74 -17.48
CA GLY A 394 -0.88 14.62 -17.67
C GLY A 394 -1.27 14.35 -19.15
N PRO A 395 -2.01 13.26 -19.42
CA PRO A 395 -2.53 12.91 -20.75
C PRO A 395 -3.32 14.03 -21.47
N PHE A 396 -3.34 13.97 -22.80
CA PHE A 396 -4.24 14.76 -23.65
C PHE A 396 -5.61 14.08 -23.79
N PHE A 397 -6.69 14.88 -23.76
CA PHE A 397 -8.07 14.41 -23.91
C PHE A 397 -8.85 15.18 -24.98
N ASP A 398 -9.76 14.48 -25.65
CA ASP A 398 -10.59 15.04 -26.74
C ASP A 398 -11.71 15.99 -26.22
N SER A 399 -11.95 15.98 -24.91
CA SER A 399 -12.99 16.76 -24.24
C SER A 399 -12.73 16.84 -22.72
N LEU A 400 -13.31 17.84 -22.06
CA LEU A 400 -13.32 17.92 -20.58
C LEU A 400 -13.97 16.69 -19.91
N GLU A 401 -14.99 16.09 -20.53
CA GLU A 401 -15.71 14.93 -19.97
C GLU A 401 -14.80 13.71 -19.85
N HIS A 402 -14.09 13.34 -20.92
CA HIS A 402 -13.07 12.28 -20.88
C HIS A 402 -11.92 12.58 -19.91
N LEU A 403 -11.55 13.86 -19.73
CA LEU A 403 -10.55 14.29 -18.75
C LEU A 403 -11.03 14.06 -17.31
N ILE A 404 -12.27 14.45 -16.99
CA ILE A 404 -12.87 14.20 -15.66
C ILE A 404 -13.06 12.70 -15.43
N ASP A 405 -13.52 11.94 -16.42
CA ASP A 405 -13.62 10.48 -16.36
C ASP A 405 -12.26 9.80 -16.06
N HIS A 406 -11.13 10.34 -16.54
CA HIS A 406 -9.79 9.89 -16.17
C HIS A 406 -9.45 10.20 -14.71
N TYR A 407 -9.59 11.44 -14.28
CA TYR A 407 -9.26 11.86 -12.93
C TYR A 407 -10.22 11.31 -11.84
N CYS A 408 -11.39 10.78 -12.23
CA CYS A 408 -12.23 9.93 -11.38
C CYS A 408 -11.66 8.51 -11.18
N ARG A 409 -10.87 7.99 -12.14
CA ARG A 409 -10.31 6.63 -12.12
C ARG A 409 -8.96 6.55 -11.41
N ILE A 410 -8.10 7.54 -11.67
CA ILE A 410 -6.71 7.61 -11.21
C ILE A 410 -6.36 9.06 -10.82
N PRO A 411 -5.58 9.32 -9.77
CA PRO A 411 -5.20 10.69 -9.41
C PRO A 411 -4.24 11.35 -10.41
N ASP A 412 -3.29 10.60 -11.00
CA ASP A 412 -2.38 11.05 -12.08
C ASP A 412 -1.82 12.47 -11.91
N GLY A 413 -1.24 12.75 -10.73
CA GLY A 413 -0.70 14.05 -10.32
C GLY A 413 -1.57 14.82 -9.31
N LEU A 414 -2.87 14.55 -9.24
CA LEU A 414 -3.77 15.13 -8.23
C LEU A 414 -3.55 14.52 -6.83
N PRO A 415 -3.86 15.24 -5.74
CA PRO A 415 -3.80 14.70 -4.37
C PRO A 415 -4.71 13.49 -4.11
N THR A 416 -5.81 13.36 -4.87
CA THR A 416 -6.74 12.23 -4.81
C THR A 416 -7.59 12.15 -6.08
N THR A 417 -8.36 11.07 -6.24
CA THR A 417 -9.34 10.92 -7.32
C THR A 417 -10.56 11.83 -7.14
N LEU A 418 -11.22 12.15 -8.25
CA LEU A 418 -12.44 12.95 -8.27
C LEU A 418 -13.66 12.07 -7.91
N THR A 419 -14.14 12.16 -6.66
CA THR A 419 -15.14 11.24 -6.09
C THR A 419 -16.59 11.71 -6.26
N CYS A 420 -16.82 13.02 -6.16
CA CYS A 420 -18.13 13.63 -6.31
C CYS A 420 -18.04 15.08 -6.77
N SER A 421 -19.02 15.54 -7.54
CA SER A 421 -19.08 16.91 -8.03
C SER A 421 -20.21 17.71 -7.38
N VAL A 422 -20.14 19.03 -7.57
CA VAL A 422 -21.19 19.96 -7.15
C VAL A 422 -21.75 20.67 -8.38
N ASN A 423 -23.04 20.48 -8.67
CA ASN A 423 -23.67 21.12 -9.82
C ASN A 423 -24.06 22.59 -9.53
N GLY A 424 -24.56 23.29 -10.56
CA GLY A 424 -25.01 24.68 -10.45
C GLY A 424 -26.16 24.93 -9.45
N LEU A 425 -26.88 23.87 -9.06
CA LEU A 425 -28.00 23.89 -8.11
C LEU A 425 -27.60 23.55 -6.66
N ARG A 426 -26.29 23.33 -6.40
CA ARG A 426 -25.72 22.85 -5.11
C ARG A 426 -26.08 21.40 -4.74
N GLU A 427 -26.48 20.59 -5.71
CA GLU A 427 -26.67 19.16 -5.51
C GLU A 427 -25.30 18.45 -5.57
N ILE A 428 -25.06 17.52 -4.66
CA ILE A 428 -23.85 16.67 -4.67
C ILE A 428 -24.14 15.47 -5.58
N ILE A 429 -23.34 15.32 -6.63
CA ILE A 429 -23.46 14.21 -7.58
C ILE A 429 -22.25 13.29 -7.38
N SER A 430 -22.48 12.03 -6.99
CA SER A 430 -21.41 11.03 -6.91
C SER A 430 -20.90 10.69 -8.32
N SER A 431 -19.59 10.49 -8.48
CA SER A 431 -19.04 10.17 -9.78
C SER A 431 -19.65 8.89 -10.35
N ARG A 432 -20.05 8.96 -11.62
CA ARG A 432 -20.54 7.84 -12.42
C ARG A 432 -19.40 6.87 -12.82
N VAL A 433 -18.15 7.26 -12.53
CA VAL A 433 -16.93 6.49 -12.82
C VAL A 433 -16.27 6.11 -11.49
N GLN A 434 -15.98 4.81 -11.32
CA GLN A 434 -15.34 4.30 -10.12
C GLN A 434 -13.81 4.40 -10.23
N PRO A 435 -13.09 4.68 -9.13
CA PRO A 435 -11.63 4.54 -9.07
C PRO A 435 -11.16 3.13 -9.44
N PHE A 436 -9.94 3.02 -9.97
CA PHE A 436 -9.24 1.74 -10.07
C PHE A 436 -8.91 1.23 -8.65
N THR A 437 -9.84 0.48 -8.07
CA THR A 437 -9.79 0.01 -6.68
C THR A 437 -9.05 -1.33 -6.57
N THR A 438 -8.07 -1.40 -5.66
CA THR A 438 -7.23 -2.58 -5.37
C THR A 438 -7.97 -3.70 -4.61
N SER A 439 -9.30 -3.77 -4.70
CA SER A 439 -10.15 -4.44 -3.70
C SER A 439 -11.48 -4.99 -4.21
N ASN A 440 -11.62 -5.28 -5.51
CA ASN A 440 -12.90 -5.70 -6.13
C ASN A 440 -12.84 -7.10 -6.80
N THR A 441 -12.30 -8.09 -6.10
CA THR A 441 -11.95 -9.43 -6.64
C THR A 441 -13.11 -10.42 -6.83
N ASN A 442 -14.33 -10.12 -6.40
CA ASN A 442 -15.39 -11.14 -6.23
C ASN A 442 -16.40 -11.30 -7.39
N ASN A 443 -16.43 -10.41 -8.39
CA ASN A 443 -17.45 -10.47 -9.48
C ASN A 443 -16.90 -10.53 -10.93
N GLN A 444 -15.60 -10.35 -11.18
CA GLN A 444 -15.07 -10.07 -12.54
C GLN A 444 -14.67 -11.31 -13.38
N THR A 445 -14.92 -12.54 -12.91
CA THR A 445 -14.57 -13.76 -13.68
C THR A 445 -15.40 -13.93 -14.95
N GLU A 446 -16.61 -13.37 -15.02
CA GLU A 446 -17.40 -13.37 -16.25
C GLU A 446 -16.87 -12.35 -17.27
N ASP A 447 -16.52 -11.13 -16.83
CA ASP A 447 -16.00 -10.04 -17.66
C ASP A 447 -14.72 -10.42 -18.41
N ILE A 448 -13.73 -11.01 -17.71
CA ILE A 448 -12.47 -11.47 -18.32
C ILE A 448 -12.76 -12.44 -19.48
N SER A 449 -13.79 -13.28 -19.34
CA SER A 449 -14.21 -14.20 -20.39
C SER A 449 -14.87 -13.48 -21.59
N MET A 450 -15.52 -12.34 -21.38
CA MET A 450 -16.14 -11.56 -22.46
C MET A 450 -15.09 -10.73 -23.23
N VAL A 451 -14.17 -10.07 -22.52
CA VAL A 451 -13.05 -9.32 -23.13
C VAL A 451 -12.20 -10.24 -24.01
N LEU A 452 -11.91 -11.46 -23.56
CA LEU A 452 -11.19 -12.46 -24.36
C LEU A 452 -12.01 -13.00 -25.55
N LYS A 453 -13.34 -13.17 -25.42
CA LYS A 453 -14.20 -13.60 -26.54
C LYS A 453 -14.26 -12.56 -27.66
N ASN A 454 -14.50 -11.29 -27.31
CA ASN A 454 -14.60 -10.20 -28.28
C ASN A 454 -13.29 -10.00 -29.07
N ASN A 455 -12.15 -10.10 -28.39
CA ASN A 455 -10.84 -9.98 -29.00
C ASN A 455 -10.45 -11.20 -29.88
N LEU A 456 -10.96 -12.40 -29.59
CA LEU A 456 -10.79 -13.57 -30.46
C LEU A 456 -11.65 -13.52 -31.74
N THR A 457 -12.76 -12.76 -31.75
CA THR A 457 -13.65 -12.68 -32.94
C THR A 457 -13.18 -11.73 -34.03
N HIS A 458 -12.20 -10.84 -33.78
CA HIS A 458 -11.72 -9.89 -34.79
C HIS A 458 -10.57 -10.39 -35.67
N GLN A 459 -9.99 -11.57 -35.39
CA GLN A 459 -9.02 -12.23 -36.26
C GLN A 459 -9.66 -13.36 -37.08
N ASN A 460 -10.61 -13.04 -37.97
CA ASN A 460 -10.93 -13.78 -39.20
C ASN A 460 -12.05 -13.10 -40.02
N SER A 461 -11.69 -12.10 -40.82
CA SER A 461 -12.58 -11.57 -41.87
C SER A 461 -11.78 -11.06 -43.08
N VAL A 462 -11.35 -11.99 -43.93
CA VAL A 462 -11.03 -11.73 -45.34
C VAL A 462 -12.04 -12.56 -46.15
N ASP A 463 -12.62 -11.97 -47.18
CA ASP A 463 -13.77 -12.54 -47.90
C ASP A 463 -13.46 -13.85 -48.64
N GLU A 464 -14.45 -14.75 -48.68
CA GLU A 464 -14.78 -15.42 -49.95
C GLU A 464 -16.25 -15.84 -50.02
N THR A 465 -16.78 -16.03 -51.23
CA THR A 465 -18.23 -16.05 -51.47
C THR A 465 -18.80 -17.42 -51.82
N LYS A 466 -20.03 -17.69 -51.34
CA LYS A 466 -21.03 -18.64 -51.89
C LYS A 466 -20.57 -20.08 -52.16
N THR A 467 -21.08 -21.03 -51.36
CA THR A 467 -22.04 -22.04 -51.85
C THR A 467 -22.71 -22.80 -50.69
N LEU A 468 -23.87 -23.40 -50.94
CA LEU A 468 -24.54 -24.28 -49.97
C LEU A 468 -24.14 -25.74 -50.22
N THR A 469 -24.02 -26.54 -49.16
CA THR A 469 -24.65 -27.88 -49.11
C THR A 469 -24.65 -28.45 -47.67
N ASN A 470 -25.59 -29.37 -47.40
CA ASN A 470 -25.72 -30.06 -46.11
C ASN A 470 -24.60 -31.09 -45.88
N THR A 471 -24.22 -31.36 -44.62
CA THR A 471 -24.60 -32.62 -43.93
C THR A 471 -24.15 -32.65 -42.45
N ARG A 472 -24.63 -33.66 -41.70
CA ARG A 472 -24.32 -33.93 -40.28
C ARG A 472 -23.00 -34.72 -40.16
N SER A 473 -22.27 -34.58 -39.04
CA SER A 473 -22.20 -35.62 -37.96
C SER A 473 -21.03 -35.47 -36.95
N SER A 474 -21.38 -35.37 -35.67
CA SER A 474 -20.75 -35.99 -34.48
C SER A 474 -19.26 -36.40 -34.42
N LEU A 475 -18.58 -35.85 -33.40
CA LEU A 475 -17.78 -36.54 -32.35
C LEU A 475 -16.42 -37.23 -32.66
N SER A 476 -15.39 -36.71 -31.95
CA SER A 476 -14.54 -37.43 -30.96
C SER A 476 -13.10 -37.93 -31.27
N THR A 477 -12.24 -37.66 -30.28
CA THR A 477 -11.09 -38.45 -29.77
C THR A 477 -9.79 -38.70 -30.58
N HIS A 478 -8.72 -38.10 -30.02
CA HIS A 478 -7.45 -38.73 -29.59
C HIS A 478 -6.28 -39.10 -30.56
N ARG A 479 -5.08 -38.70 -30.07
CA ARG A 479 -3.80 -39.45 -30.01
C ARG A 479 -2.91 -39.63 -31.28
N SER A 480 -2.00 -38.66 -31.42
CA SER A 480 -0.54 -38.82 -31.25
C SER A 480 0.32 -39.74 -32.15
N LYS A 481 1.34 -39.12 -32.77
CA LYS A 481 2.69 -39.64 -33.13
C LYS A 481 2.81 -40.81 -34.11
N ILE A 482 3.62 -40.63 -35.17
CA ILE A 482 4.84 -41.43 -35.46
C ILE A 482 5.69 -40.77 -36.59
N PHE A 483 6.82 -41.39 -36.95
CA PHE A 483 8.05 -40.83 -37.52
C PHE A 483 8.19 -40.79 -39.07
N SER A 484 9.21 -40.02 -39.50
CA SER A 484 10.23 -40.30 -40.55
C SER A 484 9.94 -40.28 -42.08
N SER A 485 10.51 -39.25 -42.72
CA SER A 485 11.53 -39.29 -43.81
C SER A 485 11.25 -39.89 -45.21
N LEU A 486 11.63 -39.11 -46.24
CA LEU A 486 12.50 -39.39 -47.41
C LEU A 486 12.94 -38.00 -47.94
N ASN A 487 14.20 -37.64 -48.22
CA ASN A 487 15.11 -38.04 -49.32
C ASN A 487 14.54 -37.77 -50.74
N SER A 488 15.29 -37.23 -51.73
CA SER A 488 16.69 -36.72 -51.74
C SER A 488 17.11 -36.14 -53.12
N SER A 489 18.09 -35.22 -53.16
CA SER A 489 19.13 -35.07 -54.24
C SER A 489 18.69 -34.60 -55.66
N VAL A 490 19.54 -34.05 -56.58
CA VAL A 490 20.94 -33.52 -56.61
C VAL A 490 21.15 -32.69 -57.92
N THR A 491 22.12 -31.75 -57.96
CA THR A 491 23.00 -31.25 -59.09
C THR A 491 23.33 -29.74 -58.97
N SER A 492 24.47 -29.16 -59.40
CA SER A 492 25.83 -29.68 -59.72
C SER A 492 26.85 -28.54 -60.05
N LEU A 493 28.16 -28.73 -59.74
CA LEU A 493 29.38 -28.06 -60.29
C LEU A 493 29.62 -26.56 -59.89
N ASN A 494 30.80 -26.07 -59.44
CA ASN A 494 32.24 -26.06 -59.89
C ASN A 494 32.56 -24.96 -60.95
N SER A 495 33.70 -24.21 -60.92
CA SER A 495 34.93 -24.23 -60.09
C SER A 495 35.81 -22.94 -60.22
N SER A 496 36.96 -22.88 -59.48
CA SER A 496 38.19 -22.05 -59.68
C SER A 496 38.17 -20.52 -59.41
N SER A 497 39.24 -19.83 -58.92
CA SER A 497 40.55 -20.26 -58.34
C SER A 497 41.36 -19.10 -57.69
N SER A 498 42.32 -19.43 -56.78
CA SER A 498 43.55 -18.67 -56.37
C SER A 498 43.45 -17.28 -55.66
N SER A 499 44.37 -16.82 -54.78
CA SER A 499 45.43 -17.47 -53.97
C SER A 499 46.16 -16.49 -53.00
N ARG A 500 46.63 -16.97 -51.82
CA ARG A 500 47.72 -16.41 -50.93
C ARG A 500 47.49 -15.02 -50.26
N SER A 501 48.19 -14.59 -49.19
CA SER A 501 48.65 -15.26 -47.93
C SER A 501 49.30 -14.29 -46.90
N ARG A 502 48.95 -14.43 -45.60
CA ARG A 502 49.77 -14.19 -44.36
C ARG A 502 50.15 -12.78 -43.84
N ALA A 503 50.13 -12.68 -42.49
CA ALA A 503 51.03 -11.94 -41.56
C ALA A 503 50.73 -10.45 -41.19
N SER A 504 51.45 -9.95 -40.16
CA SER A 504 50.99 -8.92 -39.19
C SER A 504 52.08 -7.98 -38.63
N SER A 505 51.76 -6.70 -38.38
CA SER A 505 52.59 -5.69 -37.67
C SER A 505 51.77 -4.42 -37.30
N ILE A 506 52.32 -3.40 -36.60
CA ILE A 506 52.70 -3.37 -35.17
C ILE A 506 52.79 -1.90 -34.60
N GLN A 507 52.52 -1.73 -33.29
CA GLN A 507 52.84 -0.61 -32.35
C GLN A 507 52.45 0.89 -32.59
N GLU A 508 51.82 1.44 -31.53
CA GLU A 508 52.12 2.70 -30.80
C GLU A 508 51.66 4.13 -31.25
N SER A 509 51.85 5.05 -30.27
CA SER A 509 51.20 6.36 -30.02
C SER A 509 52.26 7.52 -30.15
N PRO A 510 52.22 8.72 -29.49
CA PRO A 510 51.21 9.44 -28.68
C PRO A 510 51.15 11.00 -28.90
N LEU A 511 50.58 11.75 -27.93
CA LEU A 511 50.83 13.16 -27.52
C LEU A 511 50.12 14.39 -28.19
N SER A 512 49.12 14.90 -27.44
CA SER A 512 48.84 16.30 -26.99
C SER A 512 49.49 17.55 -27.63
N THR A 513 48.73 18.67 -27.68
CA THR A 513 49.01 19.92 -26.90
C THR A 513 47.84 20.93 -26.89
N SER A 514 48.00 22.06 -26.19
CA SER A 514 47.00 22.96 -25.58
C SER A 514 46.73 24.31 -26.29
N SER A 515 45.70 25.05 -25.82
CA SER A 515 45.62 26.55 -25.71
C SER A 515 45.65 27.42 -27.00
N SER A 516 45.14 28.67 -27.05
CA SER A 516 44.14 29.46 -26.28
C SER A 516 43.89 30.82 -26.98
N SER A 517 42.75 31.50 -26.71
CA SER A 517 42.52 32.98 -26.74
C SER A 517 42.87 33.84 -27.97
N GLY A 518 42.00 34.79 -28.36
CA GLY A 518 42.44 35.97 -29.16
C GLY A 518 41.40 36.68 -30.06
N SER A 519 40.68 37.66 -29.53
CA SER A 519 39.73 38.57 -30.21
C SER A 519 40.35 39.60 -31.17
N LEU A 520 39.64 40.06 -32.22
CA LEU A 520 39.20 41.48 -32.47
C LEU A 520 38.71 41.82 -33.91
N SER A 521 37.67 42.67 -34.02
CA SER A 521 37.36 43.65 -35.12
C SER A 521 37.09 43.17 -36.58
N SER A 522 36.36 43.87 -37.48
CA SER A 522 35.42 45.02 -37.37
C SER A 522 34.58 45.28 -38.67
N HIS A 523 33.42 45.96 -38.51
CA HIS A 523 32.78 46.97 -39.40
C HIS A 523 32.44 46.75 -40.91
N SER A 524 31.15 46.47 -41.20
CA SER A 524 30.18 47.34 -41.98
C SER A 524 30.49 47.70 -43.48
N PRO A 525 29.73 48.54 -44.24
CA PRO A 525 28.48 49.31 -43.95
C PRO A 525 27.39 49.37 -45.07
N SER A 526 26.38 50.24 -44.84
CA SER A 526 25.57 51.02 -45.82
C SER A 526 24.21 50.44 -46.28
N LYS A 527 23.14 51.23 -46.57
CA LYS A 527 22.94 52.71 -46.51
C LYS A 527 21.44 53.13 -46.54
N GLN A 528 21.06 54.16 -45.75
CA GLN A 528 20.07 55.24 -46.05
C GLN A 528 18.57 54.88 -46.38
N THR A 529 17.52 55.67 -46.07
CA THR A 529 17.41 57.03 -45.49
C THR A 529 15.96 57.33 -45.00
N ILE A 530 15.79 58.04 -43.85
CA ILE A 530 14.73 59.05 -43.46
C ILE A 530 13.23 58.73 -43.76
N SER A 531 12.22 58.92 -42.90
CA SER A 531 11.98 59.28 -41.46
C SER A 531 10.42 59.23 -41.25
N ILE A 532 9.66 59.77 -40.28
CA ILE A 532 9.69 60.40 -38.92
C ILE A 532 8.20 60.31 -38.45
N ILE A 533 7.74 60.16 -37.19
CA ILE A 533 8.31 59.70 -35.90
C ILE A 533 7.13 59.46 -34.91
N GLN A 534 7.44 59.07 -33.66
CA GLN A 534 6.63 59.19 -32.42
C GLN A 534 5.51 58.18 -32.14
N HIS A 535 5.27 57.70 -30.91
CA HIS A 535 6.10 57.19 -29.78
C HIS A 535 5.21 56.05 -29.18
N GLU A 536 5.67 54.96 -28.56
CA GLU A 536 7.00 54.59 -28.04
C GLU A 536 7.16 53.04 -28.00
N THR A 537 8.41 52.58 -27.87
CA THR A 537 8.91 51.20 -27.58
C THR A 537 7.88 50.19 -27.02
N SER A 538 7.60 49.00 -27.56
CA SER A 538 8.39 47.99 -28.32
C SER A 538 9.66 47.45 -27.63
N LEU A 539 10.00 46.14 -27.62
CA LEU A 539 9.25 44.88 -27.78
C LEU A 539 10.21 43.68 -27.46
N LYS A 540 9.65 42.46 -27.28
CA LYS A 540 10.24 41.08 -27.38
C LYS A 540 11.69 40.96 -27.94
N ASN A 541 12.64 40.19 -27.38
CA ASN A 541 12.80 38.70 -27.41
C ASN A 541 14.25 38.36 -26.90
N VAL A 542 14.74 37.13 -26.57
CA VAL A 542 14.19 35.82 -26.12
C VAL A 542 15.38 34.90 -25.69
N LYS A 543 15.16 33.87 -24.82
CA LYS A 543 16.15 32.86 -24.30
C LYS A 543 17.26 33.48 -23.40
N LEU A 544 17.76 32.85 -22.32
CA LEU A 544 18.19 31.45 -22.10
C LEU A 544 18.24 31.08 -20.59
N PHE A 545 18.57 29.82 -20.26
CA PHE A 545 18.81 29.31 -18.88
C PHE A 545 19.99 29.99 -18.16
N VAL A 546 19.89 30.19 -16.83
CA VAL A 546 20.96 30.00 -15.81
C VAL A 546 20.33 29.73 -14.42
N ASP A 547 20.91 28.82 -13.64
CA ASP A 547 20.62 28.55 -12.22
C ASP A 547 21.35 29.51 -11.25
N ARG A 548 20.70 29.90 -10.13
CA ARG A 548 21.37 30.01 -8.81
C ARG A 548 20.44 30.26 -7.61
N ARG A 549 20.91 29.82 -6.44
CA ARG A 549 20.31 30.01 -5.10
C ARG A 549 20.70 31.37 -4.47
N ASN A 550 20.02 31.70 -3.37
CA ASN A 550 20.42 32.57 -2.24
C ASN A 550 20.20 34.12 -2.30
N LEU A 551 19.34 34.61 -1.39
CA LEU A 551 19.66 35.39 -0.15
C LEU A 551 18.94 36.74 0.13
N VAL A 552 18.52 36.89 1.39
CA VAL A 552 18.11 38.11 2.18
C VAL A 552 16.87 38.94 1.77
N GLY A 553 15.73 38.63 2.40
CA GLY A 553 15.25 39.40 3.58
C GLY A 553 14.47 40.71 3.41
N GLY A 554 13.23 40.75 3.94
CA GLY A 554 12.43 41.96 4.16
C GLY A 554 11.37 41.73 5.27
N LYS A 555 11.10 42.72 6.12
CA LYS A 555 10.15 42.61 7.26
C LYS A 555 8.77 43.16 6.88
N ILE A 556 7.70 42.49 7.33
CA ILE A 556 6.33 43.01 7.34
C ILE A 556 5.81 43.00 8.78
N LYS A 557 5.11 44.06 9.19
CA LYS A 557 4.47 44.19 10.52
C LYS A 557 3.02 43.68 10.46
N PRO A 558 2.44 43.20 11.59
CA PRO A 558 1.02 42.86 11.64
C PRO A 558 0.13 44.11 11.55
N TYR A 559 -1.06 43.92 11.00
CA TYR A 559 -2.17 44.87 11.06
C TYR A 559 -3.22 44.33 12.04
N ILE A 560 -3.80 45.22 12.86
CA ILE A 560 -4.80 44.89 13.89
C ILE A 560 -5.95 45.90 13.74
N PRO A 561 -7.19 45.46 13.47
CA PRO A 561 -8.39 46.25 13.69
C PRO A 561 -8.82 46.21 15.17
N GLU A 562 -9.38 47.29 15.68
CA GLU A 562 -9.59 47.51 17.11
C GLU A 562 -10.95 47.01 17.63
N PHE A 563 -11.02 46.73 18.94
CA PHE A 563 -12.27 46.42 19.63
C PHE A 563 -13.06 47.71 19.92
N HIS A 564 -14.37 47.70 19.65
CA HIS A 564 -15.33 48.54 20.36
C HIS A 564 -16.36 47.69 21.10
N THR A 565 -16.54 47.99 22.37
CA THR A 565 -17.46 47.29 23.29
C THR A 565 -18.73 48.09 23.52
N GLU A 566 -19.90 47.48 23.31
CA GLU A 566 -21.10 47.80 24.07
C GLU A 566 -21.57 46.55 24.83
N VAL A 567 -21.93 46.73 26.10
CA VAL A 567 -22.51 45.68 26.95
C VAL A 567 -23.97 46.02 27.19
N LYS A 568 -24.88 45.11 26.84
CA LYS A 568 -26.29 45.13 27.26
C LYS A 568 -26.65 43.77 27.87
N HIS A 569 -27.44 43.80 28.93
CA HIS A 569 -27.61 42.68 29.88
C HIS A 569 -29.03 42.11 29.80
N TYR A 570 -29.15 40.78 30.01
CA TYR A 570 -30.39 39.99 30.02
C TYR A 570 -31.07 39.88 28.63
N GLN A 571 -31.83 38.83 28.32
CA GLN A 571 -32.55 37.89 29.20
C GLN A 571 -32.51 36.44 28.67
N LEU A 572 -32.81 35.46 29.53
CA LEU A 572 -32.89 34.03 29.17
C LEU A 572 -34.19 33.71 28.42
N THR A 573 -34.08 33.30 27.16
CA THR A 573 -35.11 32.56 26.41
C THR A 573 -34.46 31.50 25.53
N ILE A 574 -35.02 30.29 25.51
CA ILE A 574 -34.48 29.13 24.81
C ILE A 574 -35.21 28.97 23.46
N PRO A 575 -34.53 29.06 22.30
CA PRO A 575 -35.06 28.57 21.03
C PRO A 575 -34.88 27.05 20.93
N THR A 576 -35.91 26.34 20.49
CA THR A 576 -35.86 24.90 20.26
C THR A 576 -35.01 24.52 19.03
N THR A 577 -34.56 23.26 19.01
CA THR A 577 -33.76 22.64 17.93
C THR A 577 -34.39 22.76 16.54
N PRO A 578 -33.53 22.70 15.48
CA PRO A 578 -33.69 21.58 14.56
C PRO A 578 -32.36 20.89 14.15
N THR A 579 -32.20 19.65 14.61
CA THR A 579 -31.52 18.52 13.95
C THR A 579 -30.18 18.73 13.22
N ASP A 580 -29.09 18.24 13.80
CA ASP A 580 -27.86 17.90 13.07
C ASP A 580 -28.10 16.83 12.01
N LYS A 581 -27.31 16.86 10.93
CA LYS A 581 -27.17 15.74 9.98
C LYS A 581 -25.70 15.38 9.80
N TYR A 582 -25.27 14.29 10.43
CA TYR A 582 -23.97 13.67 10.14
C TYR A 582 -24.09 12.70 8.94
N LYS A 583 -23.09 12.71 8.05
CA LYS A 583 -22.93 11.72 6.97
C LYS A 583 -22.47 10.38 7.56
N SER A 584 -23.37 9.53 8.05
CA SER A 584 -23.00 8.18 8.52
C SER A 584 -22.68 7.23 7.36
N SER A 585 -21.66 6.38 7.48
CA SER A 585 -21.67 5.11 6.75
C SER A 585 -22.94 4.33 7.11
N LYS A 586 -23.61 3.71 6.12
CA LYS A 586 -24.98 3.20 6.30
C LYS A 586 -25.01 1.92 7.15
N LEU A 587 -25.04 2.11 8.46
CA LEU A 587 -25.16 1.08 9.49
C LEU A 587 -26.33 0.14 9.19
N ASN A 588 -26.13 -1.16 9.43
CA ASN A 588 -27.17 -2.16 9.22
C ASN A 588 -28.29 -1.97 10.26
N LEU A 589 -29.48 -1.57 9.82
CA LEU A 589 -30.63 -1.38 10.69
C LEU A 589 -31.43 -2.68 10.76
N ILE A 590 -31.58 -3.21 11.97
CA ILE A 590 -32.36 -4.40 12.29
C ILE A 590 -33.72 -3.94 12.82
N SER A 591 -34.80 -4.58 12.37
CA SER A 591 -36.15 -4.28 12.85
C SER A 591 -36.37 -4.93 14.22
N SER A 592 -37.07 -4.25 15.14
CA SER A 592 -37.19 -4.69 16.54
C SER A 592 -37.95 -6.02 16.70
N ASP A 593 -38.86 -6.37 15.79
CA ASP A 593 -39.54 -7.67 15.72
C ASP A 593 -38.62 -8.86 15.37
N GLN A 594 -37.41 -8.58 14.87
CA GLN A 594 -36.37 -9.57 14.63
C GLN A 594 -35.55 -9.89 15.89
N ILE A 595 -35.70 -9.13 16.98
CA ILE A 595 -34.94 -9.29 18.22
C ILE A 595 -35.83 -9.86 19.33
N HIS A 596 -35.34 -10.92 19.98
CA HIS A 596 -35.95 -11.46 21.20
C HIS A 596 -34.92 -11.42 22.34
N GLN A 597 -35.08 -10.45 23.24
CA GLN A 597 -34.25 -10.26 24.42
C GLN A 597 -34.68 -11.24 25.54
N THR A 598 -33.70 -11.80 26.26
CA THR A 598 -33.94 -12.82 27.30
C THR A 598 -33.39 -12.41 28.67
N ALA A 599 -32.20 -12.88 29.06
CA ALA A 599 -31.60 -12.64 30.37
C ALA A 599 -30.68 -11.41 30.35
N LYS A 600 -30.53 -10.70 31.48
CA LYS A 600 -29.51 -9.66 31.64
C LYS A 600 -28.15 -10.32 31.91
N LEU A 601 -27.17 -10.07 31.05
CA LEU A 601 -25.78 -10.55 31.18
C LEU A 601 -24.93 -9.61 32.05
N GLY A 602 -25.18 -8.30 31.97
CA GLY A 602 -24.38 -7.31 32.69
C GLY A 602 -24.85 -5.87 32.48
N GLU A 603 -24.05 -4.93 32.99
CA GLU A 603 -24.26 -3.49 32.89
C GLU A 603 -22.91 -2.77 32.91
N GLY A 604 -22.74 -1.79 32.03
CA GLY A 604 -21.52 -1.00 31.86
C GLY A 604 -21.83 0.49 31.69
N GLU A 605 -20.80 1.30 31.49
CA GLU A 605 -20.92 2.78 31.45
C GLU A 605 -21.87 3.27 30.33
N PHE A 606 -21.96 2.55 29.22
CA PHE A 606 -22.80 2.88 28.07
C PHE A 606 -24.19 2.22 28.05
N GLY A 607 -24.55 1.38 29.03
CA GLY A 607 -25.86 0.73 29.09
C GLY A 607 -25.86 -0.70 29.64
N GLU A 608 -27.00 -1.38 29.51
CA GLU A 608 -27.16 -2.78 29.91
C GLU A 608 -26.82 -3.74 28.76
N VAL A 609 -26.33 -4.92 29.09
CA VAL A 609 -26.09 -5.99 28.13
C VAL A 609 -27.01 -7.16 28.46
N TYR A 610 -27.81 -7.57 27.48
CA TYR A 610 -28.70 -8.72 27.58
C TYR A 610 -28.27 -9.83 26.61
N GLU A 611 -28.61 -11.06 26.95
CA GLU A 611 -28.67 -12.19 26.03
C GLU A 611 -29.94 -12.06 25.17
N GLY A 612 -29.91 -12.62 23.97
CA GLY A 612 -31.10 -12.76 23.15
C GLY A 612 -30.83 -13.43 21.81
N PHE A 613 -31.81 -13.31 20.93
CA PHE A 613 -31.80 -13.94 19.61
C PHE A 613 -32.15 -12.94 18.51
N TYR A 614 -31.36 -12.95 17.43
CA TYR A 614 -31.60 -12.18 16.21
C TYR A 614 -32.09 -13.13 15.09
N ARG A 615 -33.25 -12.81 14.51
CA ARG A 615 -33.86 -13.56 13.40
C ARG A 615 -33.43 -12.98 12.06
N GLU A 616 -32.40 -13.57 11.47
CA GLU A 616 -31.95 -13.28 10.11
C GLU A 616 -32.59 -14.26 9.13
N LYS A 617 -33.57 -13.80 8.34
CA LYS A 617 -34.33 -14.62 7.37
C LYS A 617 -34.97 -15.85 8.05
N SER A 618 -34.49 -17.06 7.74
CA SER A 618 -34.93 -18.34 8.31
C SER A 618 -34.02 -18.88 9.42
N THR A 619 -32.98 -18.13 9.81
CA THR A 619 -32.00 -18.50 10.85
C THR A 619 -32.15 -17.63 12.09
N THR A 620 -32.06 -18.26 13.26
CA THR A 620 -32.07 -17.60 14.57
C THR A 620 -30.66 -17.67 15.14
N ILE A 621 -30.07 -16.51 15.44
CA ILE A 621 -28.67 -16.36 15.85
C ILE A 621 -28.64 -15.89 17.31
N PRO A 622 -27.91 -16.55 18.22
CA PRO A 622 -27.70 -16.05 19.58
C PRO A 622 -26.79 -14.82 19.57
N VAL A 623 -27.22 -13.75 20.25
CA VAL A 623 -26.59 -12.43 20.23
C VAL A 623 -26.54 -11.82 21.63
N ALA A 624 -25.57 -10.94 21.85
CA ALA A 624 -25.62 -10.00 22.96
C ALA A 624 -26.20 -8.66 22.48
N ILE A 625 -27.02 -8.05 23.32
CA ILE A 625 -27.83 -6.87 23.03
C ILE A 625 -27.41 -5.76 23.99
N LYS A 626 -26.61 -4.80 23.52
CA LYS A 626 -26.20 -3.61 24.31
C LYS A 626 -27.29 -2.55 24.17
N VAL A 627 -28.10 -2.36 25.21
CA VAL A 627 -29.25 -1.45 25.24
C VAL A 627 -28.82 -0.12 25.86
N LEU A 628 -29.02 0.99 25.13
CA LEU A 628 -28.65 2.32 25.62
C LEU A 628 -29.61 2.75 26.75
N LYS A 629 -29.06 3.16 27.89
CA LYS A 629 -29.82 3.71 29.03
C LYS A 629 -29.92 5.24 29.02
N ASP A 630 -28.83 5.93 28.71
CA ASP A 630 -28.81 7.38 28.66
C ASP A 630 -29.16 7.87 27.25
N TYR A 631 -30.29 8.57 27.12
CA TYR A 631 -30.75 9.18 25.87
C TYR A 631 -30.22 10.61 25.68
N SER A 632 -29.24 11.04 26.49
CA SER A 632 -28.49 12.28 26.22
C SER A 632 -27.89 12.26 24.81
N TYR A 633 -27.83 13.43 24.19
CA TYR A 633 -27.24 13.61 22.86
C TYR A 633 -25.81 13.05 22.80
N THR A 634 -25.03 13.23 23.87
CA THR A 634 -23.68 12.69 24.03
C THR A 634 -23.67 11.16 24.01
N ALA A 635 -24.48 10.50 24.82
CA ALA A 635 -24.52 9.05 24.90
C ALA A 635 -25.07 8.42 23.60
N LYS A 636 -26.16 8.95 23.01
CA LYS A 636 -26.65 8.52 21.68
C LYS A 636 -25.58 8.66 20.60
N ARG A 637 -24.85 9.79 20.56
CA ARG A 637 -23.78 10.03 19.58
C ARG A 637 -22.60 9.08 19.75
N ASP A 638 -22.20 8.81 20.99
CA ASP A 638 -20.99 8.04 21.27
C ASP A 638 -21.25 6.52 21.15
N PHE A 639 -22.46 6.05 21.49
CA PHE A 639 -22.98 4.70 21.17
C PHE A 639 -23.06 4.44 19.65
N LEU A 640 -23.54 5.41 18.87
CA LEU A 640 -23.57 5.30 17.40
C LEU A 640 -22.16 5.32 16.79
N ARG A 641 -21.20 6.04 17.38
CA ARG A 641 -19.80 6.03 16.95
C ARG A 641 -19.11 4.68 17.21
N GLU A 642 -19.37 4.07 18.37
CA GLU A 642 -18.89 2.71 18.68
C GLU A 642 -19.32 1.73 17.58
N ALA A 643 -20.62 1.70 17.27
CA ALA A 643 -21.16 0.84 16.22
C ALA A 643 -20.62 1.20 14.83
N GLU A 644 -20.39 2.48 14.52
CA GLU A 644 -19.74 2.89 13.26
C GLU A 644 -18.32 2.35 13.14
N HIS A 645 -17.50 2.40 14.20
CA HIS A 645 -16.17 1.79 14.18
C HIS A 645 -16.24 0.26 14.07
N MET A 646 -17.12 -0.42 14.82
CA MET A 646 -17.32 -1.88 14.71
C MET A 646 -17.76 -2.30 13.31
N SER A 647 -18.65 -1.55 12.66
CA SER A 647 -19.15 -1.85 11.30
C SER A 647 -18.07 -1.86 10.22
N LYS A 648 -16.92 -1.22 10.47
CA LYS A 648 -15.76 -1.12 9.56
C LYS A 648 -14.71 -2.20 9.83
N LEU A 649 -14.87 -3.01 10.87
CA LEU A 649 -13.94 -4.04 11.31
C LEU A 649 -14.49 -5.44 11.00
N ASN A 650 -13.67 -6.30 10.39
CA ASN A 650 -14.00 -7.71 10.17
C ASN A 650 -12.74 -8.56 10.37
N HIS A 651 -12.55 -9.05 11.60
CA HIS A 651 -11.39 -9.84 12.00
C HIS A 651 -11.80 -10.88 13.06
N HIS A 652 -11.17 -12.06 13.07
CA HIS A 652 -11.60 -13.14 13.97
C HIS A 652 -11.31 -12.87 15.45
N CYS A 653 -10.33 -12.03 15.76
CA CYS A 653 -10.04 -11.54 17.12
C CYS A 653 -10.77 -10.22 17.48
N ILE A 654 -11.80 -9.81 16.74
CA ILE A 654 -12.59 -8.60 17.00
C ILE A 654 -14.07 -9.00 17.15
N CYS A 655 -14.76 -8.38 18.11
CA CYS A 655 -16.19 -8.61 18.35
C CYS A 655 -17.02 -8.09 17.17
N LYS A 656 -17.82 -8.99 16.57
CA LYS A 656 -18.65 -8.70 15.40
C LYS A 656 -19.95 -7.98 15.78
N LEU A 657 -20.20 -6.87 15.09
CA LEU A 657 -21.50 -6.21 15.00
C LEU A 657 -22.37 -6.88 13.91
N TYR A 658 -23.63 -7.19 14.23
CA TYR A 658 -24.66 -7.57 13.24
C TYR A 658 -25.47 -6.36 12.77
N GLY A 659 -25.79 -5.42 13.66
CA GLY A 659 -26.52 -4.20 13.33
C GLY A 659 -27.00 -3.42 14.56
N ILE A 660 -27.82 -2.41 14.29
CA ILE A 660 -28.43 -1.53 15.31
C ILE A 660 -29.95 -1.58 15.15
N VAL A 661 -30.68 -1.58 16.27
CA VAL A 661 -32.11 -1.25 16.32
C VAL A 661 -32.23 0.20 16.79
N ASP A 662 -32.98 1.05 16.07
CA ASP A 662 -33.47 2.34 16.57
C ASP A 662 -35.00 2.33 16.48
N SER A 663 -35.66 2.08 17.62
CA SER A 663 -37.12 1.96 17.74
C SER A 663 -37.80 3.34 17.74
N ASN A 664 -37.47 4.17 16.75
CA ASN A 664 -37.96 5.55 16.56
C ASN A 664 -37.95 6.40 17.84
N GLY A 665 -36.88 6.29 18.64
CA GLY A 665 -36.69 7.06 19.87
C GLY A 665 -37.20 6.45 21.17
N ASN A 666 -37.83 5.27 21.16
CA ASN A 666 -38.18 4.56 22.40
C ASN A 666 -36.96 3.82 22.99
N GLU A 667 -36.30 2.98 22.18
CA GLU A 667 -35.15 2.17 22.58
C GLU A 667 -34.13 2.08 21.46
N MET A 668 -32.84 2.09 21.80
CA MET A 668 -31.75 1.78 20.88
C MET A 668 -30.91 0.60 21.38
N MET A 669 -30.59 -0.31 20.47
CA MET A 669 -29.89 -1.57 20.78
C MET A 669 -28.78 -1.83 19.77
N MET A 670 -27.61 -2.24 20.26
CA MET A 670 -26.50 -2.72 19.41
C MET A 670 -26.45 -4.24 19.49
N ILE A 671 -26.56 -4.90 18.34
CA ILE A 671 -26.69 -6.35 18.22
C ILE A 671 -25.33 -6.93 17.85
N ILE A 672 -24.64 -7.55 18.80
CA ILE A 672 -23.27 -8.08 18.67
C ILE A 672 -23.24 -9.59 18.94
N GLU A 673 -22.14 -10.27 18.63
CA GLU A 673 -22.02 -11.71 18.89
C GLU A 673 -22.02 -12.05 20.40
N LEU A 674 -22.66 -13.17 20.75
CA LEU A 674 -22.75 -13.64 22.13
C LEU A 674 -21.47 -14.40 22.54
N LEU A 675 -20.74 -13.87 23.52
CA LEU A 675 -19.46 -14.42 24.00
C LEU A 675 -19.61 -14.95 25.43
N LEU A 676 -20.11 -16.19 25.52
CA LEU A 676 -20.62 -16.83 26.74
C LEU A 676 -19.65 -16.93 27.93
N PHE A 677 -18.33 -16.85 27.70
CA PHE A 677 -17.34 -16.91 28.77
C PHE A 677 -17.06 -15.55 29.44
N GLY A 678 -17.66 -14.46 28.94
CA GLY A 678 -17.56 -13.12 29.52
C GLY A 678 -16.19 -12.46 29.34
N SER A 679 -15.87 -11.51 30.24
CA SER A 679 -14.59 -10.79 30.19
C SER A 679 -13.41 -11.66 30.60
N MET A 680 -12.24 -11.39 30.02
CA MET A 680 -11.00 -12.03 30.39
C MET A 680 -10.62 -11.71 31.85
N LEU A 681 -10.91 -10.51 32.35
CA LEU A 681 -10.68 -10.14 33.75
C LEU A 681 -11.49 -11.03 34.71
N ASP A 682 -12.79 -11.19 34.47
CA ASP A 682 -13.65 -12.10 35.24
C ASP A 682 -13.19 -13.55 35.14
N TYR A 683 -12.80 -13.98 33.94
CA TYR A 683 -12.35 -15.34 33.69
C TYR A 683 -11.02 -15.65 34.40
N LEU A 684 -10.07 -14.70 34.41
CA LEU A 684 -8.80 -14.81 35.14
C LEU A 684 -9.03 -14.95 36.64
N TRP A 685 -9.95 -14.18 37.23
CA TRP A 685 -10.33 -14.32 38.64
C TRP A 685 -10.97 -15.68 38.94
N LYS A 686 -11.96 -16.10 38.14
CA LYS A 686 -12.71 -17.36 38.34
C LYS A 686 -11.86 -18.62 38.12
N HIS A 687 -10.87 -18.56 37.23
CA HIS A 687 -10.16 -19.74 36.73
C HIS A 687 -8.64 -19.72 36.95
N LYS A 688 -8.11 -18.84 37.80
CA LYS A 688 -6.67 -18.64 38.11
C LYS A 688 -5.85 -19.93 38.22
N SER A 689 -6.37 -20.97 38.90
CA SER A 689 -5.67 -22.26 39.09
C SER A 689 -5.71 -23.22 37.89
N SER A 690 -6.40 -22.89 36.80
CA SER A 690 -6.63 -23.76 35.63
C SER A 690 -6.22 -23.12 34.28
N ILE A 691 -5.71 -21.89 34.32
CA ILE A 691 -5.18 -21.19 33.15
C ILE A 691 -3.68 -21.48 33.08
N SER A 692 -3.22 -22.01 31.94
CA SER A 692 -1.81 -22.33 31.72
C SER A 692 -1.08 -21.16 31.05
N GLU A 693 0.23 -21.10 31.23
CA GLU A 693 1.11 -20.13 30.57
C GLU A 693 0.96 -20.14 29.03
N TYR A 694 0.78 -21.34 28.45
CA TYR A 694 0.45 -21.51 27.02
C TYR A 694 -0.83 -20.76 26.62
N ARG A 695 -1.87 -20.81 27.46
CA ARG A 695 -3.17 -20.19 27.21
C ARG A 695 -3.09 -18.66 27.32
N LEU A 696 -2.33 -18.14 28.29
CA LEU A 696 -2.01 -16.71 28.39
C LEU A 696 -1.26 -16.20 27.15
N ASN A 697 -0.26 -16.95 26.66
CA ASN A 697 0.50 -16.58 25.46
C ASN A 697 -0.33 -16.66 24.17
N LEU A 698 -1.22 -17.66 24.04
CA LEU A 698 -2.17 -17.75 22.91
C LEU A 698 -3.09 -16.53 22.87
N TRP A 699 -3.67 -16.16 24.01
CA TRP A 699 -4.51 -14.97 24.14
C TRP A 699 -3.72 -13.68 23.84
N ALA A 700 -2.49 -13.56 24.33
CA ALA A 700 -1.62 -12.42 24.05
C ALA A 700 -1.36 -12.25 22.54
N SER A 701 -1.10 -13.37 21.84
CA SER A 701 -0.93 -13.36 20.39
C SER A 701 -2.23 -13.00 19.66
N GLN A 702 -3.39 -13.44 20.14
CA GLN A 702 -4.70 -13.13 19.52
C GLN A 702 -5.10 -11.67 19.69
N ILE A 703 -4.84 -11.07 20.87
CA ILE A 703 -5.05 -9.64 21.11
C ILE A 703 -4.11 -8.81 20.21
N ALA A 704 -2.83 -9.19 20.11
CA ALA A 704 -1.90 -8.52 19.21
C ALA A 704 -2.34 -8.59 17.73
N ASP A 705 -2.86 -9.74 17.27
CA ASP A 705 -3.39 -9.91 15.90
C ASP A 705 -4.61 -9.02 15.63
N GLY A 706 -5.53 -8.92 16.59
CA GLY A 706 -6.69 -8.03 16.47
C GLY A 706 -6.30 -6.54 16.47
N MET A 707 -5.32 -6.15 17.29
CA MET A 707 -4.81 -4.79 17.34
C MET A 707 -3.95 -4.40 16.13
N GLU A 708 -3.24 -5.36 15.52
CA GLU A 708 -2.53 -5.16 14.24
C GLU A 708 -3.51 -4.81 13.12
N TYR A 709 -4.62 -5.55 13.03
CA TYR A 709 -5.69 -5.25 12.10
C TYR A 709 -6.30 -3.85 12.35
N MET A 710 -6.45 -3.41 13.60
CA MET A 710 -6.91 -2.06 13.93
C MET A 710 -5.89 -0.97 13.56
N GLU A 711 -4.59 -1.21 13.82
CA GLU A 711 -3.48 -0.33 13.42
C GLU A 711 -3.44 -0.17 11.89
N TYR A 712 -3.60 -1.27 11.14
CA TYR A 712 -3.72 -1.28 9.68
C TYR A 712 -4.97 -0.56 9.16
N LYS A 713 -6.10 -0.60 9.90
CA LYS A 713 -7.32 0.16 9.60
C LYS A 713 -7.28 1.62 10.06
N GLY A 714 -6.20 2.08 10.69
CA GLY A 714 -6.05 3.45 11.17
C GLY A 714 -7.00 3.81 12.33
N ILE A 715 -7.44 2.81 13.10
CA ILE A 715 -8.36 2.97 14.24
C ILE A 715 -7.58 2.75 15.54
N VAL A 716 -7.56 3.78 16.39
CA VAL A 716 -7.00 3.74 17.75
C VAL A 716 -8.11 3.32 18.72
N HIS A 717 -7.90 2.26 19.48
CA HIS A 717 -8.87 1.68 20.43
C HIS A 717 -9.10 2.57 21.65
N ARG A 718 -8.03 3.19 22.18
CA ARG A 718 -8.04 4.12 23.32
C ARG A 718 -8.48 3.54 24.69
N ASP A 719 -9.00 2.31 24.77
CA ASP A 719 -9.26 1.62 26.04
C ASP A 719 -9.03 0.10 25.96
N LEU A 720 -7.83 -0.29 25.50
CA LEU A 720 -7.42 -1.69 25.50
C LEU A 720 -7.03 -2.15 26.93
N ALA A 721 -7.87 -3.00 27.52
CA ALA A 721 -7.74 -3.51 28.90
C ALA A 721 -8.33 -4.93 29.00
N ALA A 722 -7.94 -5.73 30.01
CA ALA A 722 -8.40 -7.13 30.15
C ALA A 722 -9.93 -7.27 30.37
N ARG A 723 -10.59 -6.22 30.86
CA ARG A 723 -12.07 -6.15 30.95
C ARG A 723 -12.77 -6.05 29.58
N ASN A 724 -12.10 -5.47 28.57
CA ASN A 724 -12.64 -5.24 27.22
C ASN A 724 -12.24 -6.35 26.24
N ILE A 725 -11.52 -7.38 26.70
CA ILE A 725 -11.29 -8.63 25.98
C ILE A 725 -12.32 -9.65 26.43
N LEU A 726 -13.08 -10.23 25.49
CA LEU A 726 -14.13 -11.23 25.73
C LEU A 726 -13.69 -12.61 25.22
N LEU A 727 -14.16 -13.69 25.86
CA LEU A 727 -13.83 -15.06 25.46
C LEU A 727 -14.98 -15.71 24.65
N GLN A 728 -14.66 -16.17 23.43
CA GLN A 728 -15.56 -17.04 22.66
C GLN A 728 -15.43 -18.51 23.09
N SER A 729 -14.21 -18.92 23.43
CA SER A 729 -13.88 -20.24 23.98
C SER A 729 -12.65 -20.14 24.87
N THR A 730 -12.16 -21.27 25.37
CA THR A 730 -10.86 -21.34 26.06
C THR A 730 -9.70 -20.86 25.20
N ASP A 731 -9.79 -20.99 23.88
CA ASP A 731 -8.68 -20.84 22.94
C ASP A 731 -8.95 -19.78 21.84
N GLN A 732 -10.01 -18.97 21.97
CA GLN A 732 -10.30 -17.81 21.11
C GLN A 732 -10.85 -16.63 21.94
N VAL A 733 -10.11 -15.52 21.94
CA VAL A 733 -10.51 -14.24 22.53
C VAL A 733 -10.87 -13.20 21.46
N LYS A 734 -11.61 -12.15 21.85
CA LYS A 734 -12.01 -11.05 20.97
C LYS A 734 -11.94 -9.69 21.68
N ILE A 735 -11.49 -8.68 20.96
CA ILE A 735 -11.45 -7.27 21.40
C ILE A 735 -12.86 -6.66 21.27
N SER A 736 -13.27 -5.84 22.24
CA SER A 736 -14.61 -5.25 22.34
C SER A 736 -14.62 -3.85 22.99
N ASP A 737 -15.81 -3.26 23.13
CA ASP A 737 -16.10 -1.95 23.74
C ASP A 737 -15.31 -0.77 23.12
N PHE A 738 -15.75 -0.36 21.93
CA PHE A 738 -15.07 0.66 21.12
C PHE A 738 -15.53 2.09 21.43
N GLY A 739 -16.24 2.32 22.55
CA GLY A 739 -16.87 3.60 22.91
C GLY A 739 -15.93 4.82 22.97
N LEU A 740 -14.64 4.59 23.23
CA LEU A 740 -13.61 5.65 23.22
C LEU A 740 -12.76 5.69 21.93
N SER A 741 -12.92 4.74 21.01
CA SER A 741 -12.09 4.57 19.80
C SER A 741 -12.25 5.72 18.79
N ARG A 742 -11.21 5.95 17.96
CA ARG A 742 -11.22 6.95 16.87
C ARG A 742 -10.34 6.58 15.68
N CYS A 743 -10.68 7.10 14.50
CA CYS A 743 -9.75 7.16 13.36
C CYS A 743 -8.67 8.24 13.58
N ILE A 744 -7.49 8.05 12.97
CA ILE A 744 -6.32 8.93 13.14
C ILE A 744 -6.49 10.33 12.50
N GLU A 745 -7.45 10.51 11.59
CA GLU A 745 -7.63 11.72 10.78
C GLU A 745 -8.11 12.98 11.55
N THR A 746 -8.45 12.89 12.86
CA THR A 746 -8.86 14.06 13.66
C THR A 746 -8.42 14.00 15.14
N ASP A 747 -7.52 14.90 15.53
CA ASP A 747 -7.60 15.55 16.85
C ASP A 747 -8.66 16.67 16.75
N ILE A 748 -9.46 16.99 17.76
CA ILE A 748 -9.16 17.08 19.19
C ILE A 748 -10.22 16.33 20.04
N TYR A 749 -9.93 16.08 21.32
CA TYR A 749 -10.98 15.90 22.33
C TYR A 749 -10.85 16.92 23.47
N VAL A 750 -11.98 17.50 23.88
CA VAL A 750 -12.13 18.15 25.18
C VAL A 750 -13.39 17.55 25.81
N GLN A 751 -13.22 16.65 26.76
CA GLN A 751 -14.33 16.20 27.60
C GLN A 751 -14.59 17.24 28.70
N LYS A 752 -15.86 17.35 29.08
CA LYS A 752 -16.28 17.95 30.36
C LYS A 752 -17.01 16.87 31.16
N SER A 753 -17.01 17.03 32.49
CA SER A 753 -17.64 16.18 33.52
C SER A 753 -17.22 14.70 33.59
N ASP A 754 -16.45 14.40 34.64
CA ASP A 754 -16.64 13.36 35.67
C ASP A 754 -16.76 11.85 35.31
N SER A 755 -16.71 11.45 34.04
CA SER A 755 -16.56 10.03 33.65
C SER A 755 -15.22 9.44 34.12
N LYS A 756 -15.18 8.14 34.45
CA LYS A 756 -14.00 7.48 35.03
C LYS A 756 -12.94 7.14 33.97
N ILE A 757 -12.16 8.15 33.56
CA ILE A 757 -11.07 7.99 32.58
C ILE A 757 -10.11 6.85 33.01
N PRO A 758 -9.81 5.86 32.14
CA PRO A 758 -8.95 4.72 32.44
C PRO A 758 -7.45 5.07 32.41
N VAL A 759 -7.05 6.14 33.11
CA VAL A 759 -5.68 6.73 33.13
C VAL A 759 -4.58 5.69 33.41
N LYS A 760 -4.89 4.61 34.15
CA LYS A 760 -3.95 3.52 34.47
C LYS A 760 -3.49 2.69 33.26
N TRP A 761 -4.26 2.68 32.18
CA TRP A 761 -3.87 2.02 30.91
C TRP A 761 -3.20 2.99 29.94
N TYR A 762 -3.25 4.30 30.17
CA TYR A 762 -2.78 5.31 29.22
C TYR A 762 -1.26 5.49 29.21
N ALA A 763 -0.74 5.76 28.01
CA ALA A 763 0.66 6.14 27.80
C ALA A 763 0.96 7.56 28.33
N PRO A 764 2.23 7.88 28.67
CA PRO A 764 2.61 9.19 29.21
C PRO A 764 2.18 10.39 28.37
N GLU A 765 2.17 10.29 27.04
CA GLU A 765 1.73 11.33 26.12
C GLU A 765 0.21 11.49 26.05
N ALA A 766 -0.55 10.40 26.25
CA ALA A 766 -2.01 10.44 26.39
C ALA A 766 -2.41 11.12 27.70
N ILE A 767 -1.68 10.85 28.80
CA ILE A 767 -1.90 11.49 30.10
C ILE A 767 -1.46 12.97 30.08
N SER A 768 -0.30 13.29 29.48
CA SER A 768 0.27 14.66 29.52
C SER A 768 -0.37 15.62 28.53
N PHE A 769 -0.75 15.13 27.34
CA PHE A 769 -1.08 15.97 26.19
C PHE A 769 -2.40 15.57 25.50
N GLY A 770 -3.09 14.54 25.99
CA GLY A 770 -4.30 14.02 25.35
C GLY A 770 -4.04 13.35 23.98
N LYS A 771 -2.78 13.03 23.66
CA LYS A 771 -2.39 12.44 22.38
C LYS A 771 -2.60 10.92 22.40
N PHE A 772 -3.45 10.41 21.51
CA PHE A 772 -3.69 8.97 21.37
C PHE A 772 -3.34 8.51 19.95
N THR A 773 -2.60 7.40 19.86
CA THR A 773 -2.14 6.78 18.61
C THR A 773 -2.08 5.26 18.78
N SER A 774 -1.84 4.49 17.71
CA SER A 774 -1.54 3.06 17.84
C SER A 774 -0.38 2.78 18.82
N LYS A 775 0.59 3.71 18.94
CA LYS A 775 1.69 3.64 19.91
C LYS A 775 1.26 3.89 21.36
N SER A 776 0.15 4.59 21.61
CA SER A 776 -0.45 4.64 22.95
C SER A 776 -1.25 3.37 23.25
N ASP A 777 -1.90 2.76 22.25
CA ASP A 777 -2.54 1.45 22.45
C ASP A 777 -1.53 0.32 22.70
N VAL A 778 -0.32 0.38 22.11
CA VAL A 778 0.79 -0.54 22.43
C VAL A 778 1.18 -0.48 23.91
N TRP A 779 1.07 0.69 24.55
CA TRP A 779 1.27 0.82 26.00
C TRP A 779 0.14 0.14 26.77
N SER A 780 -1.11 0.41 26.40
CA SER A 780 -2.32 -0.20 26.97
C SER A 780 -2.32 -1.73 26.84
N PHE A 781 -1.81 -2.25 25.72
CA PHE A 781 -1.59 -3.68 25.47
C PHE A 781 -0.67 -4.31 26.52
N ALA A 782 0.45 -3.67 26.86
CA ALA A 782 1.34 -4.20 27.90
C ALA A 782 0.76 -4.09 29.31
N VAL A 783 -0.09 -3.10 29.60
CA VAL A 783 -0.89 -3.10 30.85
C VAL A 783 -1.87 -4.28 30.84
N THR A 784 -2.53 -4.56 29.70
CA THR A 784 -3.39 -5.75 29.51
C THR A 784 -2.62 -7.05 29.71
N LEU A 785 -1.40 -7.19 29.16
CA LEU A 785 -0.55 -8.35 29.42
C LEU A 785 -0.17 -8.47 30.91
N TRP A 786 0.04 -7.36 31.61
CA TRP A 786 0.31 -7.39 33.05
C TRP A 786 -0.92 -7.84 33.86
N GLU A 787 -2.13 -7.39 33.50
CA GLU A 787 -3.38 -7.93 34.05
C GLU A 787 -3.48 -9.45 33.81
N MET A 788 -3.16 -9.92 32.60
CA MET A 788 -3.18 -11.35 32.26
C MET A 788 -2.22 -12.18 33.09
N PHE A 789 -0.93 -11.82 33.15
CA PHE A 789 0.09 -12.61 33.84
C PHE A 789 0.12 -12.42 35.36
N SER A 790 -0.62 -11.44 35.91
CA SER A 790 -0.97 -11.33 37.34
C SER A 790 -2.26 -12.08 37.73
N TYR A 791 -3.01 -12.57 36.73
CA TYR A 791 -4.36 -13.12 36.85
C TYR A 791 -5.36 -12.13 37.46
N GLY A 792 -5.48 -10.97 36.82
CA GLY A 792 -6.46 -9.92 37.12
C GLY A 792 -6.10 -9.03 38.30
N ALA A 793 -4.81 -8.84 38.63
CA ALA A 793 -4.46 -7.82 39.63
C ALA A 793 -4.73 -6.42 39.09
N ALA A 794 -5.17 -5.49 39.95
CA ALA A 794 -5.39 -4.11 39.56
C ALA A 794 -4.05 -3.39 39.31
N PRO A 795 -3.80 -2.83 38.10
CA PRO A 795 -2.54 -2.16 37.81
C PRO A 795 -2.37 -0.92 38.69
N TYR A 796 -1.16 -0.72 39.22
CA TYR A 796 -0.78 0.38 40.12
C TYR A 796 -1.54 0.47 41.45
N GLY A 797 -2.30 -0.58 41.85
CA GLY A 797 -3.03 -0.60 43.12
C GLY A 797 -3.94 0.61 43.30
N ASP A 798 -3.88 1.26 44.46
CA ASP A 798 -4.73 2.42 44.82
C ASP A 798 -4.22 3.78 44.30
N MET A 799 -3.10 3.82 43.55
CA MET A 799 -2.51 5.07 43.04
C MET A 799 -3.50 5.89 42.18
N SER A 800 -3.49 7.22 42.32
CA SER A 800 -4.26 8.11 41.44
C SER A 800 -3.62 8.24 40.05
N GLY A 801 -4.37 8.76 39.06
CA GLY A 801 -3.82 9.02 37.72
C GLY A 801 -2.59 9.93 37.73
N SER A 802 -2.55 10.92 38.62
CA SER A 802 -1.40 11.80 38.85
C SER A 802 -0.20 11.04 39.40
N ASP A 803 -0.42 10.17 40.40
CA ASP A 803 0.66 9.36 41.01
C ASP A 803 1.25 8.37 40.01
N VAL A 804 0.41 7.76 39.15
CA VAL A 804 0.85 6.89 38.06
C VAL A 804 1.73 7.66 37.08
N TYR A 805 1.33 8.87 36.67
CA TYR A 805 2.17 9.70 35.81
C TYR A 805 3.54 10.02 36.46
N TYR A 806 3.55 10.47 37.73
CA TYR A 806 4.80 10.74 38.45
C TYR A 806 5.64 9.47 38.64
N PHE A 807 5.04 8.31 38.87
CA PHE A 807 5.73 7.03 38.97
C PHE A 807 6.45 6.68 37.66
N LEU A 808 5.73 6.73 36.54
CA LEU A 808 6.26 6.45 35.20
C LEU A 808 7.35 7.42 34.77
N LYS A 809 7.20 8.71 35.12
CA LYS A 809 8.15 9.79 34.81
C LYS A 809 9.52 9.63 35.50
N HIS A 810 9.57 8.93 36.63
CA HIS A 810 10.83 8.55 37.30
C HIS A 810 11.39 7.20 36.80
N GLY A 811 11.01 6.77 35.58
CA GLY A 811 11.50 5.54 34.96
C GLY A 811 10.95 4.23 35.56
N ARG A 812 10.08 4.30 36.57
CA ARG A 812 9.49 3.11 37.19
C ARG A 812 8.40 2.50 36.30
N ARG A 813 8.18 1.20 36.41
CA ARG A 813 7.17 0.41 35.68
C ARG A 813 6.50 -0.59 36.64
N LEU A 814 5.40 -1.21 36.22
CA LEU A 814 4.79 -2.30 36.97
C LEU A 814 5.78 -3.46 37.11
N GLU A 815 5.82 -4.09 38.29
CA GLU A 815 6.79 -5.14 38.62
C GLU A 815 6.50 -6.48 37.91
N GLN A 816 7.56 -7.27 37.68
CA GLN A 816 7.41 -8.64 37.16
C GLN A 816 6.79 -9.54 38.24
N GLN A 817 5.56 -10.00 38.00
CA GLN A 817 4.93 -11.02 38.84
C GLN A 817 5.65 -12.37 38.70
N SER A 818 5.68 -13.16 39.76
CA SER A 818 6.38 -14.47 39.78
C SER A 818 5.84 -15.49 38.78
N SER A 819 4.59 -15.32 38.33
CA SER A 819 3.94 -16.08 37.25
C SER A 819 4.21 -15.55 35.84
N CYS A 820 4.93 -14.43 35.68
CA CYS A 820 5.24 -13.84 34.39
C CYS A 820 6.61 -14.29 33.89
N PRO A 821 6.72 -14.97 32.73
CA PRO A 821 8.01 -15.32 32.13
C PRO A 821 8.81 -14.07 31.78
N SER A 822 10.13 -14.10 32.00
CA SER A 822 10.99 -12.93 31.80
C SER A 822 11.03 -12.43 30.35
N HIS A 823 10.79 -13.31 29.37
CA HIS A 823 10.69 -12.90 27.96
C HIS A 823 9.40 -12.09 27.68
N VAL A 824 8.28 -12.43 28.33
CA VAL A 824 7.03 -11.65 28.26
C VAL A 824 7.19 -10.32 29.00
N TYR A 825 7.84 -10.31 30.17
CA TYR A 825 8.08 -9.06 30.89
C TYR A 825 9.03 -8.11 30.14
N GLN A 826 10.04 -8.64 29.44
CA GLN A 826 10.87 -7.85 28.51
C GLN A 826 10.05 -7.28 27.33
N LEU A 827 9.01 -7.98 26.87
CA LEU A 827 8.07 -7.46 25.88
C LEU A 827 7.23 -6.31 26.46
N MET A 828 6.72 -6.45 27.69
CA MET A 828 6.00 -5.37 28.39
C MET A 828 6.88 -4.12 28.55
N LEU A 829 8.14 -4.27 28.98
CA LEU A 829 9.08 -3.17 29.12
C LEU A 829 9.31 -2.41 27.80
N LYS A 830 9.47 -3.12 26.67
CA LYS A 830 9.59 -2.50 25.33
C LYS A 830 8.32 -1.76 24.91
N CYS A 831 7.15 -2.24 25.29
CA CYS A 831 5.88 -1.55 25.05
C CYS A 831 5.69 -0.33 25.96
N TRP A 832 6.28 -0.35 27.15
CA TRP A 832 6.31 0.77 28.08
C TRP A 832 7.55 1.68 27.92
N GLU A 833 8.15 1.71 26.73
CA GLU A 833 9.17 2.72 26.44
C GLU A 833 8.59 4.14 26.53
N TRP A 834 9.37 5.08 27.06
CA TRP A 834 8.86 6.43 27.33
C TRP A 834 8.57 7.19 26.04
N ASP A 835 9.50 7.17 25.09
CA ASP A 835 9.31 7.69 23.73
C ASP A 835 8.44 6.74 22.90
N GLU A 836 7.32 7.25 22.39
CA GLU A 836 6.36 6.54 21.52
C GLU A 836 7.03 5.85 20.31
N LYS A 837 8.18 6.37 19.86
CA LYS A 837 8.91 5.87 18.68
C LYS A 837 9.75 4.63 18.97
N GLN A 838 10.16 4.41 20.22
CA GLN A 838 10.93 3.22 20.62
C GLN A 838 10.03 2.01 20.91
N ARG A 839 8.74 2.24 21.16
CA ARG A 839 7.74 1.17 21.32
C ARG A 839 7.58 0.40 20.00
N PRO A 840 7.34 -0.92 20.02
CA PRO A 840 7.08 -1.71 18.82
C PRO A 840 5.78 -1.28 18.11
N THR A 841 5.56 -1.71 16.86
CA THR A 841 4.22 -1.71 16.22
C THR A 841 3.46 -2.98 16.60
N PHE A 842 2.14 -3.03 16.41
CA PHE A 842 1.39 -4.27 16.62
C PHE A 842 1.82 -5.36 15.64
N TYR A 843 2.18 -5.00 14.39
CA TYR A 843 2.84 -5.93 13.46
C TYR A 843 4.09 -6.59 14.05
N GLN A 844 4.98 -5.81 14.69
CA GLN A 844 6.17 -6.36 15.34
C GLN A 844 5.83 -7.24 16.55
N LEU A 845 4.82 -6.87 17.35
CA LEU A 845 4.33 -7.68 18.47
C LEU A 845 3.77 -9.02 18.00
N VAL A 846 3.00 -9.03 16.91
CA VAL A 846 2.46 -10.24 16.27
C VAL A 846 3.59 -11.19 15.85
N GLN A 847 4.65 -10.69 15.20
CA GLN A 847 5.79 -11.55 14.82
C GLN A 847 6.53 -12.12 16.04
N LEU A 848 6.77 -11.30 17.07
CA LEU A 848 7.45 -11.73 18.30
C LEU A 848 6.66 -12.82 19.05
N LEU A 849 5.34 -12.66 19.17
CA LEU A 849 4.47 -13.62 19.86
C LEU A 849 4.27 -14.92 19.04
N LYS A 850 4.12 -14.82 17.71
CA LYS A 850 4.01 -16.00 16.82
C LYS A 850 5.29 -16.83 16.78
N ASN A 851 6.47 -16.20 16.87
CA ASN A 851 7.74 -16.93 16.94
C ASN A 851 7.87 -17.72 18.26
N ASN A 852 7.62 -17.09 19.41
CA ASN A 852 7.65 -17.77 20.71
C ASN A 852 6.65 -18.96 20.77
N TYR A 853 5.47 -18.80 20.17
CA TYR A 853 4.45 -19.86 20.11
C TYR A 853 4.93 -21.11 19.33
N ASN A 854 5.70 -20.92 18.26
CA ASN A 854 6.24 -22.02 17.45
C ASN A 854 7.34 -22.82 18.19
N ASP A 855 8.21 -22.16 18.97
CA ASP A 855 9.23 -22.84 19.78
C ASP A 855 8.65 -23.66 20.95
N HIS A 856 7.41 -23.37 21.37
CA HIS A 856 6.67 -24.19 22.33
C HIS A 856 5.90 -25.37 21.69
N GLN A 857 5.71 -25.39 20.35
CA GLN A 857 5.15 -26.54 19.63
C GLN A 857 6.20 -27.65 19.43
N SER A 858 7.45 -27.27 19.12
CA SER A 858 8.54 -28.20 18.78
C SER A 858 9.00 -29.08 19.96
N ASN A 859 8.82 -28.62 21.21
CA ASN A 859 9.30 -29.28 22.43
C ASN A 859 8.27 -30.22 23.14
N ARG A 860 7.13 -30.56 22.52
CA ARG A 860 6.09 -31.39 23.17
C ARG A 860 6.37 -32.91 23.09
N PRO A 861 6.42 -33.65 24.21
CA PRO A 861 6.40 -35.11 24.17
C PRO A 861 5.00 -35.62 23.75
N LYS A 862 4.96 -36.47 22.72
CA LYS A 862 3.70 -36.98 22.12
C LYS A 862 3.04 -38.08 22.97
N ARG A 863 2.23 -37.72 23.98
CA ARG A 863 1.16 -38.58 24.57
C ARG A 863 0.29 -37.83 25.58
N GLN A 864 -1.00 -37.59 25.25
CA GLN A 864 -2.19 -37.57 26.15
C GLN A 864 -3.41 -36.80 25.57
N SER A 865 -3.27 -36.08 24.46
CA SER A 865 -4.33 -35.19 23.92
C SER A 865 -5.66 -35.85 23.53
N MET A 866 -5.71 -37.16 23.26
CA MET A 866 -6.93 -37.84 22.81
C MET A 866 -7.96 -38.13 23.92
N LEU A 867 -7.55 -38.24 25.20
CA LEU A 867 -8.49 -38.66 26.27
C LEU A 867 -9.28 -37.51 26.93
N ILE A 868 -8.79 -36.27 26.82
CA ILE A 868 -9.44 -35.11 27.46
C ILE A 868 -10.51 -34.52 26.54
N HIS A 869 -10.27 -34.49 25.22
CA HIS A 869 -11.20 -33.95 24.23
C HIS A 869 -12.56 -34.66 24.25
N ASP A 870 -12.55 -36.00 24.31
CA ASP A 870 -13.78 -36.77 24.22
C ASP A 870 -14.58 -36.72 25.53
N PHE A 871 -13.91 -36.71 26.68
CA PHE A 871 -14.53 -36.48 28.00
C PHE A 871 -15.16 -35.07 28.14
N MET A 872 -14.50 -34.04 27.58
CA MET A 872 -15.07 -32.68 27.50
C MET A 872 -16.30 -32.64 26.59
N ASN A 873 -16.28 -33.36 25.46
CA ASN A 873 -17.42 -33.43 24.55
C ASN A 873 -18.59 -34.24 25.13
N GLU A 874 -18.36 -35.28 25.92
CA GLU A 874 -19.42 -35.92 26.70
C GLU A 874 -20.06 -34.93 27.68
N LYS A 875 -19.26 -34.18 28.44
CA LYS A 875 -19.76 -33.16 29.39
C LYS A 875 -20.55 -32.03 28.71
N MET A 876 -20.09 -31.54 27.56
CA MET A 876 -20.80 -30.55 26.75
C MET A 876 -22.16 -31.08 26.26
N ASN A 877 -22.20 -32.30 25.73
CA ASN A 877 -23.43 -32.93 25.24
C ASN A 877 -24.40 -33.28 26.38
N GLU A 878 -23.88 -33.60 27.58
CA GLU A 878 -24.66 -33.82 28.79
C GLU A 878 -25.37 -32.51 29.23
N GLN A 879 -24.66 -31.38 29.27
CA GLN A 879 -25.27 -30.07 29.55
C GLN A 879 -26.28 -29.64 28.47
N TYR A 880 -26.00 -29.89 27.19
CA TYR A 880 -26.94 -29.58 26.10
C TYR A 880 -28.25 -30.37 26.22
N ARG A 881 -28.17 -31.66 26.60
CA ARG A 881 -29.36 -32.50 26.86
C ARG A 881 -30.16 -32.05 28.08
N ILE A 882 -29.50 -31.62 29.15
CA ILE A 882 -30.17 -31.06 30.34
C ILE A 882 -30.97 -29.80 29.94
N HIS A 883 -30.37 -28.88 29.17
CA HIS A 883 -31.08 -27.68 28.71
C HIS A 883 -32.24 -27.95 27.73
N GLN A 884 -32.19 -29.02 26.91
CA GLN A 884 -33.35 -29.42 26.10
C GLN A 884 -34.49 -29.96 26.96
N ASN A 885 -34.20 -30.84 27.93
CA ASN A 885 -35.22 -31.42 28.81
C ASN A 885 -35.93 -30.35 29.67
N ASP A 886 -35.20 -29.36 30.19
CA ASP A 886 -35.77 -28.21 30.91
C ASP A 886 -36.71 -27.35 30.02
N HIS A 887 -36.48 -27.31 28.71
CA HIS A 887 -37.33 -26.61 27.76
C HIS A 887 -38.60 -27.40 27.43
N GLU A 888 -38.52 -28.72 27.28
CA GLU A 888 -39.69 -29.58 27.05
C GLU A 888 -40.61 -29.63 28.29
N GLN A 889 -40.06 -29.66 29.51
CA GLN A 889 -40.88 -29.61 30.72
C GLN A 889 -41.63 -28.28 30.88
N LYS A 890 -41.01 -27.14 30.52
CA LYS A 890 -41.69 -25.83 30.56
C LYS A 890 -42.77 -25.67 29.48
N ASN A 891 -42.61 -26.33 28.33
CA ASN A 891 -43.62 -26.34 27.27
C ASN A 891 -44.83 -27.26 27.58
N MET A 892 -44.80 -28.08 28.62
CA MET A 892 -45.96 -28.84 29.12
C MET A 892 -46.70 -28.18 30.30
N GLN A 893 -46.38 -26.92 30.63
CA GLN A 893 -47.07 -26.12 31.67
C GLN A 893 -47.73 -24.83 31.14
N PHE A 894 -47.95 -24.74 29.82
CA PHE A 894 -48.69 -23.67 29.13
C PHE A 894 -49.88 -24.24 28.34
#